data_AF-A0A432XXL6-F1
#
_entry.id   AF-A0A432XXL6-F1
#
_cell.length_a   1.000
_cell.length_b   1.000
_cell.length_c   1.000
_cell.angle_alpha   90.00
_cell.angle_beta   90.00
_cell.angle_gamma   90.00
#
_symmetry.space_group_name_H-M   'P 1'
#
loop_
_entity.id
_entity.type
_entity.pdbx_description
1 polymer ?
#
loop_
_entity_poly.entity_id
_entity_poly.type
_entity_poly.pdbx_seq_one_letter_code
_entity_poly.pdbx_strand_id
1 'polypeptide(L)'
;MNISYRKLNESAVKLYFDGRHQEEPVYLDLDNDSSNELAESLNCDLDNIEVVISRAISSTFDWTDSNPYIWHVRQFKEWNKNRGSAPPPFIGLLLGLSISAERMRQDNSYSANNYYERLFEFLEETDKTKQSKLRLSAKFTADFWNALNQWLIENDYALGIPTAKQVNSWKYVSYAISQTLVRESEKSRLRRMFLGLGISPHENLSITDATQYIHQWMVTSEPNLWLRKLWSKVELRERVAIAALQELSRLDAKDCSNVSEVQGQKFLAWILVRKKFPRNKIQIYLTSDAQFEGKAKLIEPAEYDIKREANESLVFTALPGSNLSYLGPTHTLKLDGLLTLPISVEADGIEYNLKHRPRPIVPLSRAEAGTFFKEVSRVSMFTEHALICHVQWQSQVVCFLNKYARNEFEVLTRDQGLDIPENWVLITSVYIIHNVKDNVSDNLQCLVPLALGNSIQLEGGIRLQQNVWHASAPPNVIAASSDGLLGVELQSIQFENKNQVLGHNIGSPRNSDFLRSLITLEGPHNNFILVAKKDNKVISERNISFRTANYPRKTVNLDERLLAYSFAKEEESWELTAKSISTLDSNKPYLRGMLTKNISPMEQQETPCDFESELSNIPEVVEIEETYDLNTLSGFTESCILRGYHIWECPPAITPEDFERVVRPMRCKDCDSMVLSRKPRMGFYRLNRRQKSGKPKEDLEVKGAPKFPEPVTNVNLVFDALCYLQHGTWKAIQNVCSDVFSEPWESYQFVLNLSDLGHIDIEFDSNNFRLKRWSIAPTTLVVTESNFAFLAGYRSTNLVEQLSKELNEFQRKDFQQELGPDVIGWQLGKTEGEELEYRLHKEGCRLQIPVIKASDAILAQHLPSITTMIAEMPKISLGPDEVVEKYDVKKNQWIKSQFDNSTGEGAYRGLFNGRTYFYNDENRICRAMPCELAKLSAALKGDMQIISYDEVTEELSSLVGCPPPLLYRRALVACSGQLPTKIGTKSVFRHIPKQIASIIFKKVMVKK
;
A
#
# COMPACT_ATOMS: atom_id res chain seq x y z
N MET A 1 42.78 -20.72 6.20
CA MET A 1 42.51 -20.32 4.79
C MET A 1 42.73 -18.83 4.64
N ASN A 2 43.32 -18.38 3.53
CA ASN A 2 43.52 -16.96 3.24
C ASN A 2 42.55 -16.57 2.12
N ILE A 3 41.47 -15.86 2.45
CA ILE A 3 40.47 -15.40 1.48
C ILE A 3 40.80 -13.98 1.07
N SER A 4 40.69 -13.66 -0.22
CA SER A 4 40.88 -12.30 -0.70
C SER A 4 39.75 -11.38 -0.24
N TYR A 5 40.07 -10.11 0.05
CA TYR A 5 39.06 -9.11 0.37
C TYR A 5 37.98 -8.97 -0.72
N ARG A 6 38.36 -9.14 -2.00
CA ARG A 6 37.40 -9.11 -3.11
C ARG A 6 36.33 -10.19 -2.97
N LYS A 7 36.72 -11.43 -2.67
CA LYS A 7 35.75 -12.53 -2.45
C LYS A 7 34.86 -12.24 -1.24
N LEU A 8 35.44 -11.74 -0.14
CA LEU A 8 34.66 -11.31 1.03
C LEU A 8 33.61 -10.25 0.65
N ASN A 9 34.01 -9.21 -0.08
CA ASN A 9 33.11 -8.14 -0.47
C ASN A 9 32.00 -8.62 -1.42
N GLU A 10 32.32 -9.47 -2.40
CA GLU A 10 31.34 -10.07 -3.32
C GLU A 10 30.35 -10.97 -2.58
N SER A 11 30.81 -11.82 -1.66
CA SER A 11 29.96 -12.66 -0.82
C SER A 11 29.06 -11.83 0.10
N ALA A 12 29.58 -10.78 0.74
CA ALA A 12 28.79 -9.89 1.59
C ALA A 12 27.75 -9.09 0.77
N VAL A 13 28.11 -8.64 -0.44
CA VAL A 13 27.16 -7.98 -1.35
C VAL A 13 26.03 -8.94 -1.73
N LYS A 14 26.36 -10.20 -2.09
CA LYS A 14 25.35 -11.19 -2.45
C LYS A 14 24.42 -11.52 -1.27
N LEU A 15 24.96 -11.61 -0.06
CA LEU A 15 24.19 -11.92 1.14
C LEU A 15 23.15 -10.84 1.47
N TYR A 16 23.53 -9.57 1.43
CA TYR A 16 22.68 -8.47 1.89
C TYR A 16 21.96 -7.71 0.76
N PHE A 17 22.43 -7.79 -0.48
CA PHE A 17 21.99 -6.94 -1.60
C PHE A 17 21.71 -7.75 -2.89
N ASP A 18 21.15 -8.95 -2.78
CA ASP A 18 20.63 -9.74 -3.92
C ASP A 18 19.17 -9.42 -4.30
N GLY A 19 18.55 -8.48 -3.59
CA GLY A 19 17.15 -8.09 -3.78
C GLY A 19 16.16 -8.78 -2.83
N ARG A 20 16.60 -9.70 -1.96
CA ARG A 20 15.73 -10.34 -0.94
C ARG A 20 15.09 -9.35 0.03
N HIS A 21 15.76 -8.22 0.25
CA HIS A 21 15.29 -7.13 1.11
C HIS A 21 14.71 -5.96 0.34
N GLN A 22 14.22 -6.16 -0.89
CA GLN A 22 13.60 -5.09 -1.66
C GLN A 22 12.49 -4.40 -0.86
N GLU A 23 12.56 -3.07 -0.73
CA GLU A 23 11.64 -2.25 0.09
C GLU A 23 11.63 -2.60 1.58
N GLU A 24 12.65 -3.31 2.07
CA GLU A 24 12.83 -3.62 3.48
C GLU A 24 14.09 -2.98 4.06
N PRO A 25 14.10 -2.56 5.33
CA PRO A 25 15.31 -2.11 6.02
C PRO A 25 16.40 -3.18 6.02
N VAL A 26 17.57 -2.86 5.47
CA VAL A 26 18.76 -3.73 5.49
C VAL A 26 19.70 -3.29 6.59
N TYR A 27 20.06 -4.25 7.45
CA TYR A 27 21.00 -4.08 8.54
C TYR A 27 22.22 -4.96 8.24
N LEU A 28 23.44 -4.39 8.28
CA LEU A 28 24.68 -5.16 8.20
C LEU A 28 24.99 -5.83 9.55
N ASP A 29 24.06 -6.66 10.03
CA ASP A 29 24.17 -7.43 11.27
C ASP A 29 24.33 -8.92 10.94
N LEU A 30 25.41 -9.52 11.42
CA LEU A 30 25.72 -10.92 11.14
C LEU A 30 25.07 -11.81 12.21
N ASP A 31 23.79 -12.11 12.03
CA ASP A 31 23.05 -13.07 12.87
C ASP A 31 23.40 -14.53 12.53
N ASN A 32 22.78 -15.47 13.24
CA ASN A 32 23.10 -16.90 13.09
C ASN A 32 22.83 -17.41 11.66
N ASP A 33 21.73 -16.99 11.04
CA ASP A 33 21.35 -17.43 9.70
C ASP A 33 22.28 -16.83 8.64
N SER A 34 22.55 -15.51 8.76
CA SER A 34 23.47 -14.81 7.87
C SER A 34 24.91 -15.31 8.02
N SER A 35 25.31 -15.74 9.22
CA SER A 35 26.62 -16.35 9.46
C SER A 35 26.79 -17.67 8.72
N ASN A 36 25.76 -18.54 8.73
CA ASN A 36 25.77 -19.82 8.03
C ASN A 36 25.92 -19.62 6.52
N GLU A 37 25.08 -18.76 5.91
CA GLU A 37 25.11 -18.49 4.48
C GLU A 37 26.45 -17.87 4.04
N LEU A 38 27.00 -16.96 4.85
CA LEU A 38 28.30 -16.36 4.56
C LEU A 38 29.45 -17.38 4.67
N ALA A 39 29.43 -18.25 5.68
CA ALA A 39 30.42 -19.32 5.85
C ALA A 39 30.43 -20.27 4.64
N GLU A 40 29.24 -20.68 4.18
CA GLU A 40 29.07 -21.51 2.98
C GLU A 40 29.62 -20.80 1.73
N SER A 41 29.28 -19.52 1.53
CA SER A 41 29.76 -18.72 0.40
C SER A 41 31.29 -18.56 0.39
N LEU A 42 31.87 -18.37 1.57
CA LEU A 42 33.32 -18.23 1.75
C LEU A 42 34.05 -19.58 1.69
N ASN A 43 33.32 -20.70 1.85
CA ASN A 43 33.83 -22.06 2.02
C ASN A 43 34.74 -22.16 3.26
N CYS A 44 34.26 -21.67 4.40
CA CYS A 44 34.94 -21.80 5.68
C CYS A 44 34.00 -22.35 6.75
N ASP A 45 34.59 -22.85 7.84
CA ASP A 45 33.85 -23.30 9.01
C ASP A 45 33.23 -22.12 9.76
N LEU A 46 32.02 -22.32 10.31
CA LEU A 46 31.24 -21.29 11.00
C LEU A 46 32.01 -20.73 12.19
N ASP A 47 32.70 -21.59 12.96
CA ASP A 47 33.53 -21.20 14.11
C ASP A 47 34.71 -20.30 13.73
N ASN A 48 35.11 -20.31 12.45
CA ASN A 48 36.25 -19.56 11.93
C ASN A 48 35.86 -18.32 11.12
N ILE A 49 34.57 -18.03 10.96
CA ILE A 49 34.09 -16.99 10.05
C ILE A 49 34.64 -15.61 10.40
N GLU A 50 34.59 -15.20 11.66
CA GLU A 50 35.06 -13.88 12.10
C GLU A 50 36.56 -13.71 11.87
N VAL A 51 37.35 -14.77 12.11
CA VAL A 51 38.81 -14.78 11.87
C VAL A 51 39.11 -14.63 10.37
N VAL A 52 38.33 -15.31 9.51
CA VAL A 52 38.46 -15.22 8.05
C VAL A 52 38.15 -13.81 7.56
N ILE A 53 37.06 -13.19 8.05
CA ILE A 53 36.67 -11.81 7.73
C ILE A 53 37.76 -10.84 8.17
N SER A 54 38.22 -10.97 9.43
CA SER A 54 39.26 -10.12 10.01
C SER A 54 40.56 -10.11 9.21
N ARG A 55 41.06 -11.29 8.82
CA ARG A 55 42.29 -11.41 8.01
C ARG A 55 42.14 -10.80 6.63
N ALA A 56 41.01 -11.03 5.97
CA ALA A 56 40.73 -10.46 4.66
C ALA A 56 40.71 -8.92 4.72
N ILE A 57 40.06 -8.32 5.73
CA ILE A 57 40.05 -6.87 5.93
C ILE A 57 41.45 -6.34 6.26
N SER A 58 42.14 -6.95 7.23
CA SER A 58 43.45 -6.49 7.71
C SER A 58 44.51 -6.50 6.59
N SER A 59 44.39 -7.43 5.63
CA SER A 59 45.26 -7.49 4.45
C SER A 59 45.18 -6.26 3.53
N THR A 60 44.14 -5.43 3.67
CA THR A 60 43.92 -4.22 2.84
C THR A 60 44.44 -2.93 3.47
N PHE A 61 44.87 -2.96 4.73
CA PHE A 61 45.33 -1.76 5.43
C PHE A 61 46.75 -1.38 5.02
N ASP A 62 46.93 -0.10 4.67
CA ASP A 62 48.24 0.47 4.40
C ASP A 62 48.78 1.15 5.66
N TRP A 63 49.67 0.46 6.35
CA TRP A 63 50.28 0.98 7.58
C TRP A 63 51.36 2.04 7.33
N THR A 64 51.82 2.20 6.08
CA THR A 64 52.83 3.22 5.72
C THR A 64 52.21 4.61 5.61
N ASP A 65 50.94 4.69 5.25
CA ASP A 65 50.18 5.95 5.23
C ASP A 65 49.81 6.42 6.66
N SER A 66 49.45 7.69 6.75
CA SER A 66 48.77 8.28 7.90
C SER A 66 47.35 7.73 8.11
N ASN A 67 46.70 7.30 7.02
CA ASN A 67 45.35 6.72 7.00
C ASN A 67 45.40 5.24 6.58
N PRO A 68 45.24 4.29 7.52
CA PRO A 68 45.19 2.85 7.20
C PRO A 68 44.09 2.47 6.20
N TYR A 69 43.01 3.25 6.10
CA TYR A 69 41.90 3.01 5.17
C TYR A 69 42.16 3.56 3.75
N ILE A 70 43.36 4.08 3.44
CA ILE A 70 43.62 4.80 2.18
C ILE A 70 43.30 3.96 0.94
N TRP A 71 43.52 2.64 0.99
CA TRP A 71 43.13 1.73 -0.09
C TRP A 71 41.61 1.80 -0.35
N HIS A 72 40.79 1.66 0.70
CA HIS A 72 39.33 1.76 0.62
C HIS A 72 38.87 3.15 0.16
N VAL A 73 39.53 4.21 0.60
CA VAL A 73 39.23 5.58 0.14
C VAL A 73 39.48 5.72 -1.37
N ARG A 74 40.57 5.14 -1.90
CA ARG A 74 40.82 5.14 -3.36
C ARG A 74 39.76 4.35 -4.11
N GLN A 75 39.40 3.17 -3.62
CA GLN A 75 38.34 2.34 -4.22
C GLN A 75 36.98 3.05 -4.22
N PHE A 76 36.61 3.70 -3.11
CA PHE A 76 35.41 4.53 -3.01
C PHE A 76 35.41 5.68 -4.03
N LYS A 77 36.54 6.41 -4.16
CA LYS A 77 36.63 7.53 -5.11
C LYS A 77 36.49 7.07 -6.56
N GLU A 78 37.08 5.93 -6.91
CA GLU A 78 36.95 5.34 -8.24
C GLU A 78 35.52 4.87 -8.52
N TRP A 79 34.91 4.16 -7.56
CA TRP A 79 33.53 3.71 -7.63
C TRP A 79 32.53 4.87 -7.75
N ASN A 80 32.73 5.95 -6.99
CA ASN A 80 31.86 7.14 -7.01
C ASN A 80 31.98 7.92 -8.34
N LYS A 81 33.19 8.01 -8.93
CA LYS A 81 33.39 8.60 -10.26
C LYS A 81 32.58 7.87 -11.34
N ASN A 82 32.43 6.55 -11.19
CA ASN A 82 31.63 5.71 -12.07
C ASN A 82 30.14 5.66 -11.67
N ARG A 83 29.67 6.58 -10.82
CA ARG A 83 28.29 6.68 -10.31
C ARG A 83 27.75 5.37 -9.72
N GLY A 84 28.61 4.59 -9.07
CA GLY A 84 28.19 3.35 -8.43
C GLY A 84 27.58 2.32 -9.37
N SER A 85 28.06 2.24 -10.61
CA SER A 85 27.58 1.29 -11.62
C SER A 85 27.78 -0.19 -11.25
N ALA A 86 28.66 -0.47 -10.27
CA ALA A 86 28.86 -1.78 -9.67
C ALA A 86 28.52 -1.72 -8.16
N PRO A 87 28.37 -2.86 -7.47
CA PRO A 87 28.21 -2.86 -6.02
C PRO A 87 29.38 -2.18 -5.27
N PRO A 88 29.16 -1.58 -4.10
CA PRO A 88 30.21 -0.86 -3.39
C PRO A 88 31.39 -1.76 -3.00
N PRO A 89 32.65 -1.33 -3.19
CA PRO A 89 33.84 -2.14 -2.90
C PRO A 89 34.23 -2.17 -1.42
N PHE A 90 33.41 -1.59 -0.53
CA PHE A 90 33.71 -1.42 0.90
C PHE A 90 32.71 -2.10 1.84
N ILE A 91 31.79 -2.93 1.31
CA ILE A 91 30.80 -3.66 2.13
C ILE A 91 31.47 -4.63 3.10
N GLY A 92 32.52 -5.34 2.65
CA GLY A 92 33.29 -6.23 3.53
C GLY A 92 33.89 -5.50 4.74
N LEU A 93 34.40 -4.27 4.53
CA LEU A 93 34.88 -3.42 5.61
C LEU A 93 33.75 -3.01 6.57
N LEU A 94 32.61 -2.56 6.04
CA LEU A 94 31.45 -2.15 6.84
C LEU A 94 30.89 -3.29 7.70
N LEU A 95 30.91 -4.52 7.17
CA LEU A 95 30.55 -5.73 7.92
C LEU A 95 31.48 -5.94 9.12
N GLY A 96 32.80 -5.85 8.94
CA GLY A 96 33.77 -5.95 10.05
C GLY A 96 33.62 -4.87 11.13
N LEU A 97 33.26 -3.65 10.74
CA LEU A 97 32.94 -2.57 11.69
C LEU A 97 31.68 -2.91 12.50
N SER A 98 30.67 -3.53 11.88
CA SER A 98 29.42 -3.92 12.55
C SER A 98 29.63 -5.08 13.51
N ILE A 99 30.45 -6.09 13.15
CA ILE A 99 30.88 -7.17 14.05
C ILE A 99 31.54 -6.61 15.32
N SER A 100 32.38 -5.59 15.17
CA SER A 100 33.03 -4.93 16.31
C SER A 100 32.01 -4.23 17.23
N ALA A 101 30.97 -3.61 16.66
CA ALA A 101 29.86 -3.04 17.43
C ALA A 101 29.01 -4.12 18.13
N GLU A 102 28.89 -5.30 17.53
CA GLU A 102 28.19 -6.45 18.12
C GLU A 102 28.92 -6.99 19.35
N ARG A 103 30.24 -7.22 19.25
CA ARG A 103 31.07 -7.65 20.39
C ARG A 103 31.00 -6.69 21.58
N MET A 104 30.94 -5.38 21.32
CA MET A 104 30.80 -4.35 22.35
C MET A 104 29.54 -4.53 23.23
N ARG A 105 28.46 -5.10 22.67
CA ARG A 105 27.20 -5.31 23.38
C ARG A 105 27.26 -6.46 24.39
N GLN A 106 27.93 -7.55 24.04
CA GLN A 106 27.98 -8.77 24.86
C GLN A 106 28.54 -8.47 26.27
N ASP A 107 29.50 -7.55 26.35
CA ASP A 107 30.16 -7.14 27.60
C ASP A 107 29.39 -6.10 28.42
N ASN A 108 28.16 -5.75 28.03
CA ASN A 108 27.32 -4.82 28.77
C ASN A 108 27.94 -3.41 28.99
N SER A 109 28.92 -2.98 28.20
CA SER A 109 29.55 -1.66 28.33
C SER A 109 29.39 -0.85 27.04
N TYR A 110 28.85 0.37 27.13
CA TYR A 110 28.51 1.18 25.95
C TYR A 110 29.27 2.51 26.01
N SER A 111 30.50 2.50 25.47
CA SER A 111 31.40 3.65 25.32
C SER A 111 32.15 3.58 23.97
N ALA A 112 32.53 4.73 23.39
CA ALA A 112 33.34 4.75 22.17
C ALA A 112 34.70 4.04 22.35
N ASN A 113 35.29 4.12 23.54
CA ASN A 113 36.55 3.42 23.84
C ASN A 113 36.36 1.90 23.79
N ASN A 114 35.27 1.37 24.36
CA ASN A 114 34.95 -0.05 24.29
C ASN A 114 34.81 -0.54 22.84
N TYR A 115 34.16 0.25 21.96
CA TYR A 115 34.07 -0.11 20.55
C TYR A 115 35.45 -0.31 19.90
N TYR A 116 36.38 0.63 20.11
CA TYR A 116 37.71 0.53 19.52
C TYR A 116 38.51 -0.64 20.11
N GLU A 117 38.37 -0.92 21.41
CA GLU A 117 38.98 -2.11 22.02
C GLU A 117 38.51 -3.40 21.34
N ARG A 118 37.19 -3.56 21.15
CA ARG A 118 36.63 -4.71 20.43
C ARG A 118 37.03 -4.76 18.96
N LEU A 119 37.18 -3.60 18.30
CA LEU A 119 37.71 -3.52 16.93
C LEU A 119 39.17 -4.00 16.86
N PHE A 120 40.02 -3.62 17.82
CA PHE A 120 41.41 -4.06 17.86
C PHE A 120 41.53 -5.56 18.14
N GLU A 121 40.69 -6.09 19.03
CA GLU A 121 40.60 -7.53 19.29
C GLU A 121 40.09 -8.31 18.07
N PHE A 122 39.07 -7.78 17.38
CA PHE A 122 38.58 -8.38 16.13
C PHE A 122 39.65 -8.43 15.05
N LEU A 123 40.42 -7.34 14.88
CA LEU A 123 41.51 -7.25 13.90
C LEU A 123 42.80 -7.96 14.34
N GLU A 124 42.84 -8.57 15.53
CA GLU A 124 44.04 -9.17 16.13
C GLU A 124 45.23 -8.18 16.22
N GLU A 125 44.96 -6.86 16.32
CA GLU A 125 46.00 -5.82 16.26
C GLU A 125 46.44 -5.38 17.66
N THR A 126 47.70 -5.63 17.98
CA THR A 126 48.29 -5.38 19.32
C THR A 126 49.22 -4.17 19.36
N ASP A 127 49.63 -3.62 18.22
CA ASP A 127 50.50 -2.44 18.15
C ASP A 127 49.73 -1.14 18.45
N LYS A 128 50.09 -0.51 19.57
CA LYS A 128 49.48 0.76 20.04
C LYS A 128 49.56 1.90 19.01
N THR A 129 50.60 1.93 18.17
CA THR A 129 50.76 2.95 17.13
C THR A 129 49.72 2.76 16.04
N LYS A 130 49.54 1.52 15.58
CA LYS A 130 48.53 1.17 14.57
C LYS A 130 47.11 1.34 15.10
N GLN A 131 46.85 0.94 16.34
CA GLN A 131 45.58 1.20 17.03
C GLN A 131 45.24 2.70 17.07
N SER A 132 46.23 3.54 17.39
CA SER A 132 46.07 5.00 17.38
C SER A 132 45.77 5.55 15.98
N LYS A 133 46.45 5.04 14.93
CA LYS A 133 46.18 5.41 13.53
C LYS A 133 44.75 5.04 13.10
N LEU A 134 44.26 3.86 13.45
CA LEU A 134 42.89 3.42 13.14
C LEU A 134 41.86 4.35 13.80
N ARG A 135 42.05 4.67 15.08
CA ARG A 135 41.15 5.58 15.82
C ARG A 135 41.10 6.98 15.19
N LEU A 136 42.24 7.57 14.84
CA LEU A 136 42.31 8.89 14.22
C LEU A 136 41.70 8.91 12.80
N SER A 137 41.79 7.79 12.10
CA SER A 137 41.29 7.64 10.72
C SER A 137 39.82 7.22 10.64
N ALA A 138 39.14 7.03 11.77
CA ALA A 138 37.71 6.69 11.79
C ALA A 138 36.81 7.72 11.09
N LYS A 139 37.28 8.96 10.91
CA LYS A 139 36.53 9.99 10.16
C LYS A 139 36.17 9.59 8.73
N PHE A 140 36.98 8.75 8.09
CA PHE A 140 36.76 8.28 6.72
C PHE A 140 35.70 7.17 6.62
N THR A 141 35.36 6.50 7.73
CA THR A 141 34.38 5.41 7.68
C THR A 141 32.95 5.91 7.49
N ALA A 142 32.64 7.14 7.93
CA ALA A 142 31.33 7.76 7.73
C ALA A 142 30.99 7.95 6.24
N ASP A 143 31.98 8.24 5.41
CA ASP A 143 31.78 8.42 3.97
C ASP A 143 31.31 7.12 3.31
N PHE A 144 31.86 5.97 3.73
CA PHE A 144 31.44 4.65 3.25
C PHE A 144 29.98 4.34 3.63
N TRP A 145 29.56 4.65 4.86
CA TRP A 145 28.17 4.46 5.29
C TRP A 145 27.19 5.35 4.52
N ASN A 146 27.54 6.62 4.35
CA ASN A 146 26.72 7.55 3.58
C ASN A 146 26.66 7.15 2.10
N ALA A 147 27.76 6.65 1.54
CA ALA A 147 27.81 6.14 0.17
C ALA A 147 26.96 4.89 -0.01
N LEU A 148 26.96 3.96 0.96
CA LEU A 148 26.04 2.82 0.96
C LEU A 148 24.58 3.29 0.96
N ASN A 149 24.23 4.24 1.82
CA ASN A 149 22.86 4.77 1.87
C ASN A 149 22.43 5.40 0.54
N GLN A 150 23.31 6.20 -0.07
CA GLN A 150 23.03 6.81 -1.37
C GLN A 150 22.85 5.77 -2.46
N TRP A 151 23.71 4.75 -2.51
CA TRP A 151 23.58 3.67 -3.48
C TRP A 151 22.24 2.93 -3.36
N LEU A 152 21.75 2.70 -2.13
CA LEU A 152 20.43 2.10 -1.91
C LEU A 152 19.28 3.02 -2.38
N ILE A 153 19.39 4.34 -2.16
CA ILE A 153 18.42 5.34 -2.63
C ILE A 153 18.44 5.45 -4.17
N GLU A 154 19.62 5.45 -4.79
CA GLU A 154 19.81 5.51 -6.24
C GLU A 154 19.32 4.27 -6.98
N ASN A 155 19.25 3.13 -6.28
CA ASN A 155 18.62 1.91 -6.78
C ASN A 155 17.15 1.78 -6.34
N ASP A 156 16.50 2.89 -5.95
CA ASP A 156 15.07 2.94 -5.59
C ASP A 156 14.66 1.82 -4.62
N TYR A 157 15.53 1.59 -3.63
CA TYR A 157 15.39 0.58 -2.58
C TYR A 157 15.18 -0.86 -3.09
N ALA A 158 15.50 -1.14 -4.36
CA ALA A 158 15.46 -2.49 -4.93
C ALA A 158 16.40 -3.47 -4.21
N LEU A 159 17.41 -2.93 -3.52
CA LEU A 159 18.40 -3.66 -2.76
C LEU A 159 18.22 -3.51 -1.24
N GLY A 160 17.20 -2.77 -0.79
CA GLY A 160 16.98 -2.47 0.63
C GLY A 160 16.83 -0.99 0.94
N ILE A 161 16.12 -0.71 2.04
CA ILE A 161 16.01 0.61 2.64
C ILE A 161 17.25 0.86 3.53
N PRO A 162 17.94 2.00 3.38
CA PRO A 162 19.12 2.34 4.17
C PRO A 162 18.79 2.51 5.65
N THR A 163 19.64 1.94 6.51
CA THR A 163 19.47 2.00 7.98
C THR A 163 20.64 2.67 8.71
N ALA A 164 21.76 2.90 8.03
CA ALA A 164 22.97 3.44 8.64
C ALA A 164 22.78 4.92 8.96
N LYS A 165 22.85 5.30 10.23
CA LYS A 165 22.74 6.70 10.63
C LYS A 165 23.51 7.00 11.91
N GLN A 166 23.80 8.28 12.11
CA GLN A 166 24.34 8.74 13.39
C GLN A 166 23.25 8.65 14.48
N VAL A 167 23.50 7.85 15.52
CA VAL A 167 22.56 7.62 16.65
C VAL A 167 23.01 8.25 17.97
N ASN A 168 24.22 8.80 18.04
CA ASN A 168 24.74 9.46 19.23
C ASN A 168 25.83 10.49 18.89
N SER A 169 26.40 11.11 19.92
CA SER A 169 27.49 12.09 19.77
C SER A 169 28.77 11.54 19.11
N TRP A 170 28.97 10.22 19.05
CA TRP A 170 30.16 9.58 18.48
C TRP A 170 30.03 9.42 16.97
N LYS A 171 30.25 10.54 16.26
CA LYS A 171 30.00 10.69 14.83
C LYS A 171 30.35 9.45 13.98
N TYR A 172 31.54 8.88 14.14
CA TYR A 172 32.02 7.79 13.27
C TYR A 172 31.61 6.39 13.70
N VAL A 173 31.64 6.11 15.01
CA VAL A 173 31.32 4.79 15.57
C VAL A 173 29.80 4.54 15.56
N SER A 174 29.02 5.61 15.69
CA SER A 174 27.56 5.55 15.77
C SER A 174 26.91 4.82 14.58
N TYR A 175 27.47 4.92 13.38
CA TYR A 175 26.94 4.23 12.20
C TYR A 175 27.02 2.71 12.34
N ALA A 176 28.18 2.17 12.74
CA ALA A 176 28.33 0.73 12.97
C ALA A 176 27.41 0.24 14.10
N ILE A 177 27.28 1.03 15.18
CA ILE A 177 26.33 0.71 16.25
C ILE A 177 24.89 0.71 15.73
N SER A 178 24.52 1.66 14.86
CA SER A 178 23.15 1.77 14.33
C SER A 178 22.66 0.54 13.56
N GLN A 179 23.59 -0.31 13.10
CA GLN A 179 23.32 -1.55 12.39
C GLN A 179 22.94 -2.70 13.31
N THR A 180 23.27 -2.63 14.60
CA THR A 180 23.17 -3.79 15.47
C THR A 180 22.28 -3.57 16.71
N LEU A 181 21.83 -2.34 16.98
CA LEU A 181 21.12 -1.97 18.23
C LEU A 181 19.90 -2.83 18.64
N VAL A 182 19.04 -3.24 17.70
CA VAL A 182 17.77 -3.92 17.99
C VAL A 182 17.70 -5.22 17.19
N ARG A 183 17.88 -6.38 17.86
CA ARG A 183 17.82 -7.70 17.21
C ARG A 183 16.39 -8.22 17.12
N GLU A 184 16.22 -9.38 16.48
CA GLU A 184 14.93 -10.03 16.31
C GLU A 184 14.22 -10.34 17.63
N SER A 185 14.97 -10.67 18.69
CA SER A 185 14.40 -10.93 20.01
C SER A 185 13.73 -9.68 20.63
N GLU A 186 14.31 -8.49 20.41
CA GLU A 186 13.75 -7.21 20.83
C GLU A 186 12.61 -6.76 19.92
N LYS A 187 12.78 -6.93 18.60
CA LYS A 187 11.75 -6.65 17.59
C LYS A 187 10.47 -7.40 17.90
N SER A 188 10.55 -8.71 18.19
CA SER A 188 9.39 -9.53 18.58
C SER A 188 8.67 -9.04 19.85
N ARG A 189 9.39 -8.45 20.82
CA ARG A 189 8.80 -7.86 22.04
C ARG A 189 8.11 -6.53 21.73
N LEU A 190 8.71 -5.70 20.89
CA LEU A 190 8.11 -4.44 20.43
C LEU A 190 6.84 -4.69 19.60
N ARG A 191 6.82 -5.72 18.73
CA ARG A 191 5.61 -6.16 18.02
C ARG A 191 4.49 -6.52 19.00
N ARG A 192 4.79 -7.35 20.00
CA ARG A 192 3.82 -7.73 21.05
C ARG A 192 3.31 -6.55 21.86
N MET A 193 4.16 -5.57 22.16
CA MET A 193 3.76 -4.34 22.84
C MET A 193 2.69 -3.58 22.04
N PHE A 194 2.91 -3.34 20.75
CA PHE A 194 1.94 -2.62 19.92
C PHE A 194 0.60 -3.35 19.83
N LEU A 195 0.63 -4.66 19.63
CA LEU A 195 -0.57 -5.50 19.64
C LEU A 195 -1.31 -5.41 20.99
N GLY A 196 -0.58 -5.46 22.11
CA GLY A 196 -1.16 -5.33 23.45
C GLY A 196 -1.75 -3.96 23.76
N LEU A 197 -1.25 -2.89 23.13
CA LEU A 197 -1.78 -1.53 23.21
C LEU A 197 -2.98 -1.30 22.27
N GLY A 198 -3.30 -2.27 21.40
CA GLY A 198 -4.32 -2.13 20.36
C GLY A 198 -3.94 -1.17 19.25
N ILE A 199 -2.65 -0.95 19.05
CA ILE A 199 -2.11 -0.15 17.95
C ILE A 199 -2.09 -1.04 16.72
N SER A 200 -2.85 -0.65 15.70
CA SER A 200 -2.93 -1.36 14.44
C SER A 200 -1.63 -1.15 13.62
N PRO A 201 -1.18 -2.16 12.83
CA PRO A 201 -0.08 -2.01 11.87
C PRO A 201 -0.24 -0.83 10.91
N HIS A 202 -1.49 -0.43 10.69
CA HIS A 202 -1.87 0.65 9.77
C HIS A 202 -2.04 2.00 10.47
N GLU A 203 -1.86 2.09 11.79
CA GLU A 203 -1.79 3.38 12.48
C GLU A 203 -0.46 4.07 12.14
N ASN A 204 -0.53 5.23 11.49
CA ASN A 204 0.63 6.09 11.23
C ASN A 204 1.10 6.77 12.50
N LEU A 205 1.80 6.02 13.35
CA LEU A 205 2.42 6.57 14.55
C LEU A 205 3.68 7.37 14.19
N SER A 206 3.76 8.59 14.73
CA SER A 206 5.02 9.34 14.64
C SER A 206 6.07 8.72 15.57
N ILE A 207 7.35 9.02 15.32
CA ILE A 207 8.47 8.60 16.20
C ILE A 207 8.24 9.10 17.63
N THR A 208 7.65 10.28 17.79
CA THR A 208 7.33 10.87 19.10
C THR A 208 6.26 10.04 19.81
N ASP A 209 5.23 9.60 19.09
CA ASP A 209 4.13 8.80 19.65
C ASP A 209 4.62 7.43 20.08
N ALA A 210 5.34 6.75 19.18
CA ALA A 210 6.00 5.48 19.50
C ALA A 210 6.93 5.63 20.71
N THR A 211 7.66 6.75 20.81
CA THR A 211 8.52 7.01 21.97
C THR A 211 7.73 7.10 23.27
N GLN A 212 6.56 7.73 23.26
CA GLN A 212 5.72 7.81 24.46
C GLN A 212 5.15 6.45 24.86
N TYR A 213 4.65 5.67 23.90
CA TYR A 213 4.15 4.31 24.14
C TYR A 213 5.25 3.40 24.71
N ILE A 214 6.42 3.39 24.07
CA ILE A 214 7.57 2.62 24.55
C ILE A 214 8.02 3.12 25.92
N HIS A 215 8.01 4.43 26.19
CA HIS A 215 8.38 4.96 27.51
C HIS A 215 7.47 4.45 28.63
N GLN A 216 6.17 4.39 28.38
CA GLN A 216 5.21 3.83 29.33
C GLN A 216 5.40 2.31 29.49
N TRP A 217 5.62 1.60 28.38
CA TRP A 217 5.84 0.15 28.38
C TRP A 217 7.14 -0.26 29.08
N MET A 218 8.20 0.56 29.02
CA MET A 218 9.52 0.27 29.63
C MET A 218 9.48 0.11 31.15
N VAL A 219 8.40 0.55 31.81
CA VAL A 219 8.18 0.44 33.26
C VAL A 219 7.53 -0.91 33.65
N THR A 220 6.99 -1.67 32.70
CA THR A 220 6.40 -3.00 32.91
C THR A 220 7.46 -4.09 33.11
N SER A 221 7.10 -5.37 33.26
CA SER A 221 8.04 -6.51 33.35
C SER A 221 8.42 -7.11 31.99
N GLU A 222 7.76 -6.71 30.90
CA GLU A 222 7.91 -7.34 29.58
C GLU A 222 9.20 -6.99 28.79
N PRO A 223 9.75 -5.76 28.84
CA PRO A 223 11.01 -5.43 28.17
C PRO A 223 12.20 -6.15 28.82
N ASN A 224 13.11 -6.67 27.99
CA ASN A 224 14.35 -7.29 28.46
C ASN A 224 15.35 -6.25 29.02
N LEU A 225 16.36 -6.71 29.75
CA LEU A 225 17.37 -5.84 30.38
C LEU A 225 18.10 -4.95 29.37
N TRP A 226 18.36 -5.47 28.17
CA TRP A 226 19.02 -4.74 27.09
C TRP A 226 18.19 -3.56 26.58
N LEU A 227 16.90 -3.76 26.27
CA LEU A 227 15.99 -2.69 25.85
C LEU A 227 15.88 -1.59 26.89
N ARG A 228 15.77 -1.93 28.18
CA ARG A 228 15.73 -0.92 29.26
C ARG A 228 17.00 -0.10 29.33
N LYS A 229 18.16 -0.74 29.14
CA LYS A 229 19.46 -0.09 29.13
C LYS A 229 19.63 0.84 27.94
N LEU A 230 19.25 0.40 26.74
CA LEU A 230 19.19 1.27 25.56
C LEU A 230 18.27 2.47 25.82
N TRP A 231 17.08 2.21 26.36
CA TRP A 231 16.07 3.24 26.62
C TRP A 231 16.49 4.26 27.68
N SER A 232 17.34 3.87 28.63
CA SER A 232 17.91 4.77 29.63
C SER A 232 18.74 5.91 29.00
N LYS A 233 19.30 5.66 27.80
CA LYS A 233 20.08 6.65 27.03
C LYS A 233 19.16 7.42 26.09
N VAL A 234 18.92 8.70 26.39
CA VAL A 234 18.01 9.57 25.62
C VAL A 234 18.35 9.59 24.14
N GLU A 235 19.64 9.63 23.79
CA GLU A 235 20.12 9.64 22.40
C GLU A 235 19.74 8.39 21.58
N LEU A 236 19.46 7.24 22.23
CA LEU A 236 19.14 5.98 21.53
C LEU A 236 17.64 5.72 21.41
N ARG A 237 16.79 6.48 22.11
CA ARG A 237 15.34 6.25 22.14
C ARG A 237 14.70 6.37 20.78
N GLU A 238 15.10 7.37 19.99
CA GLU A 238 14.60 7.58 18.63
C GLU A 238 14.87 6.35 17.75
N ARG A 239 16.03 5.72 17.90
CA ARG A 239 16.37 4.53 17.12
C ARG A 239 15.55 3.32 17.51
N VAL A 240 15.33 3.12 18.80
CA VAL A 240 14.43 2.07 19.31
C VAL A 240 13.00 2.31 18.82
N ALA A 241 12.53 3.56 18.83
CA ALA A 241 11.21 3.93 18.31
C ALA A 241 11.08 3.69 16.81
N ILE A 242 12.10 4.02 16.00
CA ILE A 242 12.12 3.72 14.57
C ILE A 242 12.09 2.22 14.32
N ALA A 243 12.89 1.43 15.05
CA ALA A 243 12.85 -0.02 14.95
C ALA A 243 11.45 -0.55 15.30
N ALA A 244 10.84 -0.02 16.37
CA ALA A 244 9.48 -0.38 16.76
C ALA A 244 8.45 -0.07 15.67
N LEU A 245 8.50 1.14 15.08
CA LEU A 245 7.60 1.55 14.00
C LEU A 245 7.78 0.71 12.74
N GLN A 246 9.01 0.32 12.42
CA GLN A 246 9.29 -0.61 11.32
C GLN A 246 8.64 -1.97 11.58
N GLU A 247 8.79 -2.48 12.79
CA GLU A 247 8.15 -3.73 13.20
C GLU A 247 6.63 -3.63 13.21
N LEU A 248 6.07 -2.47 13.54
CA LEU A 248 4.64 -2.20 13.42
C LEU A 248 4.18 -2.24 11.96
N SER A 249 4.91 -1.61 11.04
CA SER A 249 4.58 -1.59 9.60
C SER A 249 4.71 -2.95 8.92
N ARG A 250 5.46 -3.87 9.51
CA ARG A 250 5.68 -5.24 9.02
C ARG A 250 4.61 -6.22 9.47
N LEU A 251 3.80 -5.87 10.47
CA LEU A 251 2.76 -6.76 10.99
C LEU A 251 1.67 -6.96 9.94
N ASP A 252 1.80 -8.01 9.14
CA ASP A 252 0.71 -8.51 8.31
C ASP A 252 -0.16 -9.49 9.13
N ALA A 253 -1.38 -9.72 8.63
CA ALA A 253 -2.36 -10.60 9.27
C ALA A 253 -1.82 -11.99 9.63
N LYS A 254 -0.89 -12.50 8.80
CA LYS A 254 -0.29 -13.84 8.87
C LYS A 254 0.76 -13.98 9.98
N ASP A 255 1.52 -12.93 10.31
CA ASP A 255 2.54 -13.02 11.37
C ASP A 255 1.96 -13.14 12.78
N CYS A 256 0.65 -12.93 12.90
CA CYS A 256 -0.08 -13.06 14.16
C CYS A 256 -0.40 -14.51 14.53
N SER A 257 -0.25 -15.49 13.63
CA SER A 257 -0.54 -16.91 13.93
C SER A 257 0.59 -17.59 14.72
N ASN A 258 1.82 -17.09 14.63
CA ASN A 258 2.98 -17.70 15.29
C ASN A 258 3.23 -17.19 16.71
N VAL A 259 2.36 -16.34 17.26
CA VAL A 259 2.46 -15.80 18.62
C VAL A 259 1.46 -16.51 19.53
N SER A 260 1.65 -17.81 19.73
CA SER A 260 0.73 -18.69 20.47
C SER A 260 0.63 -18.40 21.99
N GLU A 261 1.46 -17.49 22.52
CA GLU A 261 1.56 -17.24 23.98
C GLU A 261 1.04 -15.87 24.44
N VAL A 262 0.67 -14.98 23.53
CA VAL A 262 -0.10 -13.78 23.89
C VAL A 262 -1.52 -14.05 23.40
N GLN A 263 -2.51 -13.97 24.29
CA GLN A 263 -3.92 -13.83 23.89
C GLN A 263 -4.07 -12.56 23.06
N GLY A 264 -3.68 -12.62 21.78
CA GLY A 264 -3.61 -11.49 20.87
C GLY A 264 -5.02 -11.10 20.46
N GLN A 265 -5.59 -10.13 21.18
CA GLN A 265 -6.81 -9.46 20.75
C GLN A 265 -6.50 -8.69 19.47
N LYS A 266 -7.05 -9.11 18.33
CA LYS A 266 -7.10 -8.24 17.14
C LYS A 266 -8.33 -7.34 17.23
N PHE A 267 -8.17 -6.09 16.85
CA PHE A 267 -9.22 -5.10 16.96
C PHE A 267 -9.98 -4.95 15.64
N LEU A 268 -11.28 -4.68 15.76
CA LEU A 268 -12.07 -4.12 14.68
C LEU A 268 -11.87 -2.60 14.68
N ALA A 269 -11.99 -1.97 13.52
CA ALA A 269 -11.83 -0.54 13.33
C ALA A 269 -12.86 0.00 12.34
N TRP A 270 -13.37 1.21 12.60
CA TRP A 270 -14.26 1.89 11.67
C TRP A 270 -13.53 2.37 10.42
N ILE A 271 -14.10 2.10 9.25
CA ILE A 271 -13.68 2.63 7.95
C ILE A 271 -14.80 3.48 7.40
N LEU A 272 -14.50 4.69 6.95
CA LEU A 272 -15.45 5.58 6.29
C LEU A 272 -15.10 5.70 4.80
N VAL A 273 -16.07 5.38 3.95
CA VAL A 273 -15.99 5.45 2.50
C VAL A 273 -16.93 6.55 2.01
N ARG A 274 -16.41 7.48 1.21
CA ARG A 274 -17.22 8.50 0.52
C ARG A 274 -17.51 7.98 -0.88
N LYS A 275 -18.78 7.76 -1.20
CA LYS A 275 -19.26 7.45 -2.54
C LYS A 275 -19.80 8.73 -3.19
N LYS A 276 -19.43 9.01 -4.43
CA LYS A 276 -19.98 10.07 -5.28
C LYS A 276 -20.98 9.51 -6.31
N PHE A 277 -20.93 8.22 -6.63
CA PHE A 277 -21.77 7.57 -7.64
C PHE A 277 -22.42 6.27 -7.10
N PRO A 278 -23.70 5.95 -7.43
CA PRO A 278 -24.64 6.74 -8.25
C PRO A 278 -25.23 7.96 -7.54
N ARG A 279 -25.02 8.08 -6.21
CA ARG A 279 -25.39 9.26 -5.41
C ARG A 279 -24.26 9.57 -4.43
N ASN A 280 -24.10 10.86 -4.12
CA ASN A 280 -23.18 11.28 -3.07
C ASN A 280 -23.65 10.74 -1.72
N LYS A 281 -22.86 9.88 -1.09
CA LYS A 281 -23.22 9.13 0.11
C LYS A 281 -21.96 8.83 0.92
N ILE A 282 -22.07 8.84 2.24
CA ILE A 282 -20.99 8.40 3.12
C ILE A 282 -21.46 7.16 3.87
N GLN A 283 -20.65 6.11 3.83
CA GLN A 283 -20.92 4.85 4.51
C GLN A 283 -19.76 4.53 5.46
N ILE A 284 -20.09 3.92 6.60
CA ILE A 284 -19.10 3.46 7.57
C ILE A 284 -19.19 1.95 7.74
N TYR A 285 -18.04 1.30 7.87
CA TYR A 285 -17.92 -0.16 7.92
C TYR A 285 -17.09 -0.55 9.14
N LEU A 286 -17.56 -1.52 9.93
CA LEU A 286 -16.77 -2.10 11.00
C LEU A 286 -15.89 -3.20 10.40
N THR A 287 -14.60 -2.91 10.28
CA THR A 287 -13.66 -3.77 9.53
C THR A 287 -12.62 -4.43 10.39
N SER A 288 -12.07 -5.53 9.89
CA SER A 288 -10.85 -6.11 10.38
C SER A 288 -9.61 -5.49 9.75
N ASP A 289 -8.49 -5.52 10.47
CA ASP A 289 -7.17 -5.05 10.00
C ASP A 289 -6.53 -5.90 8.91
N ALA A 290 -7.21 -6.97 8.51
CA ALA A 290 -6.76 -7.95 7.54
C ALA A 290 -7.91 -8.37 6.66
N GLN A 291 -7.62 -8.60 5.38
CA GLN A 291 -8.54 -9.29 4.49
C GLN A 291 -8.65 -10.74 4.93
N PHE A 292 -9.79 -11.09 5.50
CA PHE A 292 -10.20 -12.45 5.74
C PHE A 292 -11.71 -12.53 5.57
N GLU A 293 -12.22 -13.67 5.13
CA GLU A 293 -13.64 -13.83 4.86
C GLU A 293 -14.07 -15.19 5.40
N GLY A 294 -15.18 -15.19 6.12
CA GLY A 294 -15.62 -16.35 6.89
C GLY A 294 -16.85 -16.02 7.72
N LYS A 295 -17.53 -17.04 8.22
CA LYS A 295 -18.67 -16.86 9.12
C LYS A 295 -18.19 -16.23 10.42
N ALA A 296 -19.06 -15.41 10.97
CA ALA A 296 -18.82 -14.65 12.17
C ALA A 296 -19.95 -14.90 13.17
N LYS A 297 -19.59 -14.89 14.46
CA LYS A 297 -20.53 -14.99 15.56
C LYS A 297 -20.25 -13.88 16.55
N LEU A 298 -21.26 -13.04 16.79
CA LEU A 298 -21.21 -12.04 17.84
C LEU A 298 -21.26 -12.73 19.21
N ILE A 299 -20.24 -12.52 20.02
CA ILE A 299 -20.10 -13.05 21.39
C ILE A 299 -20.56 -12.01 22.40
N GLU A 300 -20.15 -10.74 22.21
CA GLU A 300 -20.48 -9.62 23.09
C GLU A 300 -20.99 -8.44 22.25
N PRO A 301 -22.11 -7.81 22.63
CA PRO A 301 -23.00 -8.20 23.74
C PRO A 301 -23.90 -9.37 23.31
N ALA A 302 -24.18 -10.30 24.24
CA ALA A 302 -24.99 -11.49 23.97
C ALA A 302 -26.43 -11.17 23.55
N GLU A 303 -26.97 -10.04 24.02
CA GLU A 303 -28.34 -9.56 23.76
C GLU A 303 -28.39 -8.51 22.64
N TYR A 304 -27.38 -8.45 21.77
CA TYR A 304 -27.42 -7.54 20.64
C TYR A 304 -28.63 -7.85 19.74
N ASP A 305 -29.47 -6.85 19.52
CA ASP A 305 -30.67 -6.99 18.68
C ASP A 305 -30.27 -7.08 17.20
N ILE A 306 -30.03 -8.31 16.75
CA ILE A 306 -29.81 -8.65 15.34
C ILE A 306 -31.19 -8.95 14.76
N LYS A 307 -31.61 -8.19 13.75
CA LYS A 307 -32.77 -8.56 12.92
C LYS A 307 -32.42 -9.82 12.13
N ARG A 308 -32.67 -10.99 12.70
CA ARG A 308 -32.45 -12.28 12.02
C ARG A 308 -33.72 -12.67 11.26
N GLU A 309 -33.64 -12.70 9.94
CA GLU A 309 -34.41 -13.71 9.21
C GLU A 309 -33.82 -15.09 9.57
N ALA A 310 -34.65 -16.15 9.60
CA ALA A 310 -34.32 -17.43 10.22
C ALA A 310 -33.00 -18.10 9.75
N ASN A 311 -32.41 -17.67 8.63
CA ASN A 311 -31.23 -18.26 7.98
C ASN A 311 -30.05 -17.28 7.72
N GLU A 312 -30.07 -16.02 8.19
CA GLU A 312 -28.93 -15.10 7.96
C GLU A 312 -27.86 -15.22 9.07
N SER A 313 -26.63 -15.59 8.68
CA SER A 313 -25.45 -15.62 9.57
C SER A 313 -24.56 -14.41 9.33
N LEU A 314 -23.90 -13.90 10.39
CA LEU A 314 -22.92 -12.83 10.23
C LEU A 314 -21.70 -13.38 9.50
N VAL A 315 -21.07 -12.55 8.68
CA VAL A 315 -19.93 -12.91 7.83
C VAL A 315 -19.00 -11.72 7.67
N PHE A 316 -17.71 -11.99 7.59
CA PHE A 316 -16.75 -11.00 7.11
C PHE A 316 -16.69 -11.02 5.59
N THR A 317 -16.89 -9.86 4.97
CA THR A 317 -16.93 -9.68 3.52
C THR A 317 -15.87 -8.68 3.08
N ALA A 318 -15.11 -8.95 2.01
CA ALA A 318 -14.17 -7.98 1.48
C ALA A 318 -14.87 -6.67 1.11
N LEU A 319 -14.32 -5.56 1.59
CA LEU A 319 -14.72 -4.23 1.18
C LEU A 319 -14.12 -3.96 -0.21
N PRO A 320 -14.94 -3.80 -1.27
CA PRO A 320 -14.46 -3.70 -2.64
C PRO A 320 -13.40 -2.60 -2.81
N GLY A 321 -12.35 -2.90 -3.57
CA GLY A 321 -11.25 -1.97 -3.82
C GLY A 321 -10.33 -1.69 -2.62
N SER A 322 -10.46 -2.46 -1.52
CA SER A 322 -9.58 -2.41 -0.35
C SER A 322 -9.01 -3.81 -0.01
N ASN A 323 -8.03 -3.87 0.90
CA ASN A 323 -7.53 -5.14 1.49
C ASN A 323 -8.14 -5.38 2.88
N LEU A 324 -9.37 -4.92 3.10
CA LEU A 324 -10.07 -5.01 4.37
C LEU A 324 -11.35 -5.82 4.20
N SER A 325 -11.80 -6.44 5.28
CA SER A 325 -13.11 -7.10 5.32
C SER A 325 -13.99 -6.45 6.37
N TYR A 326 -15.26 -6.23 6.06
CA TYR A 326 -16.25 -5.65 6.98
C TYR A 326 -17.19 -6.73 7.52
N LEU A 327 -17.67 -6.50 8.74
CA LEU A 327 -18.71 -7.33 9.36
C LEU A 327 -20.06 -7.02 8.73
N GLY A 328 -20.67 -8.00 8.07
CA GLY A 328 -21.99 -7.91 7.46
C GLY A 328 -22.85 -9.15 7.75
N PRO A 329 -24.05 -9.24 7.14
CA PRO A 329 -24.68 -8.22 6.27
C PRO A 329 -25.10 -6.96 7.04
N THR A 330 -24.87 -5.77 6.47
CA THR A 330 -25.05 -4.50 7.19
C THR A 330 -26.49 -4.25 7.62
N HIS A 331 -27.49 -4.59 6.80
CA HIS A 331 -28.92 -4.38 7.11
C HIS A 331 -29.44 -5.15 8.32
N THR A 332 -28.76 -6.23 8.71
CA THR A 332 -29.11 -7.01 9.91
C THR A 332 -28.60 -6.36 11.20
N LEU A 333 -27.64 -5.45 11.08
CA LEU A 333 -26.92 -4.84 12.18
C LEU A 333 -27.45 -3.42 12.44
N LYS A 334 -27.82 -3.15 13.70
CA LYS A 334 -28.17 -1.79 14.14
C LYS A 334 -26.93 -0.92 14.30
N LEU A 335 -26.73 0.10 13.48
CA LEU A 335 -25.47 0.87 13.52
C LEU A 335 -25.26 1.60 14.86
N ASP A 336 -26.35 2.10 15.47
CA ASP A 336 -26.31 2.77 16.77
C ASP A 336 -25.71 1.87 17.87
N GLY A 337 -26.08 0.60 17.87
CA GLY A 337 -25.55 -0.40 18.80
C GLY A 337 -24.06 -0.68 18.59
N LEU A 338 -23.62 -0.79 17.34
CA LEU A 338 -22.22 -1.05 17.00
C LEU A 338 -21.31 0.11 17.44
N LEU A 339 -21.81 1.35 17.37
CA LEU A 339 -21.06 2.54 17.78
C LEU A 339 -21.05 2.73 19.31
N THR A 340 -22.08 2.25 20.02
CA THR A 340 -22.26 2.50 21.46
C THR A 340 -21.80 1.38 22.38
N LEU A 341 -21.79 0.12 21.92
CA LEU A 341 -21.53 -1.07 22.74
C LEU A 341 -20.17 -1.71 22.41
N PRO A 342 -19.51 -2.38 23.39
CA PRO A 342 -18.36 -3.22 23.10
C PRO A 342 -18.77 -4.41 22.24
N ILE A 343 -18.04 -4.62 21.14
CA ILE A 343 -18.30 -5.71 20.19
C ILE A 343 -17.19 -6.74 20.31
N SER A 344 -17.55 -8.02 20.46
CA SER A 344 -16.61 -9.14 20.34
C SER A 344 -17.17 -10.17 19.38
N VAL A 345 -16.37 -10.58 18.40
CA VAL A 345 -16.76 -11.47 17.31
C VAL A 345 -15.80 -12.66 17.22
N GLU A 346 -16.35 -13.87 17.17
CA GLU A 346 -15.66 -15.08 16.75
C GLU A 346 -15.76 -15.19 15.22
N ALA A 347 -14.68 -15.60 14.54
CA ALA A 347 -14.71 -15.78 13.08
C ALA A 347 -14.07 -17.10 12.67
N ASP A 348 -14.68 -17.79 11.71
CA ASP A 348 -14.16 -19.03 11.14
C ASP A 348 -12.78 -18.79 10.52
N GLY A 349 -11.84 -19.70 10.78
CA GLY A 349 -10.45 -19.57 10.31
C GLY A 349 -9.58 -18.60 11.11
N ILE A 350 -10.11 -18.01 12.18
CA ILE A 350 -9.36 -17.16 13.11
C ILE A 350 -9.37 -17.78 14.51
N GLU A 351 -8.18 -18.08 15.06
CA GLU A 351 -8.04 -18.72 16.38
C GLU A 351 -8.31 -17.79 17.59
N TYR A 352 -8.57 -16.50 17.35
CA TYR A 352 -8.77 -15.48 18.38
C TYR A 352 -9.99 -14.59 18.10
N ASN A 353 -10.56 -14.00 19.15
CA ASN A 353 -11.72 -13.11 19.04
C ASN A 353 -11.32 -11.70 18.56
N LEU A 354 -12.15 -11.13 17.70
CA LEU A 354 -12.03 -9.76 17.19
C LEU A 354 -12.87 -8.81 18.04
N LYS A 355 -12.28 -7.71 18.52
CA LYS A 355 -12.97 -6.78 19.43
C LYS A 355 -13.02 -5.33 18.93
N HIS A 356 -14.17 -4.65 19.08
CA HIS A 356 -14.28 -3.19 18.96
C HIS A 356 -14.57 -2.57 20.33
N ARG A 357 -13.97 -1.41 20.62
CA ARG A 357 -14.22 -0.65 21.83
C ARG A 357 -14.96 0.66 21.51
N PRO A 358 -16.13 0.92 22.10
CA PRO A 358 -16.93 2.09 21.80
C PRO A 358 -16.27 3.35 22.37
N ARG A 359 -16.32 4.46 21.63
CA ARG A 359 -15.77 5.76 22.02
C ARG A 359 -16.80 6.87 21.78
N PRO A 360 -16.85 7.91 22.65
CA PRO A 360 -17.78 9.03 22.46
C PRO A 360 -17.47 9.84 21.20
N ILE A 361 -16.19 9.86 20.84
CA ILE A 361 -15.64 10.53 19.66
C ILE A 361 -14.68 9.53 19.01
N VAL A 362 -14.95 9.20 17.76
CA VAL A 362 -14.16 8.28 16.93
C VAL A 362 -13.45 9.13 15.88
N PRO A 363 -12.15 9.46 16.07
CA PRO A 363 -11.38 10.10 15.03
C PRO A 363 -10.99 9.09 13.96
N LEU A 364 -11.14 9.50 12.69
CA LEU A 364 -10.75 8.75 11.52
C LEU A 364 -9.71 9.57 10.74
N SER A 365 -8.57 8.99 10.40
CA SER A 365 -7.55 9.62 9.53
C SER A 365 -7.69 9.09 8.10
N ARG A 366 -7.39 9.93 7.10
CA ARG A 366 -7.29 9.45 5.71
C ARG A 366 -6.20 8.36 5.63
N ALA A 367 -6.51 7.23 5.00
CA ALA A 367 -5.56 6.13 4.83
C ALA A 367 -4.44 6.53 3.84
N GLU A 368 -3.21 6.03 4.04
CA GLU A 368 -2.12 6.25 3.05
C GLU A 368 -2.38 5.53 1.72
N ALA A 369 -3.10 4.41 1.78
CA ALA A 369 -3.40 3.53 0.67
C ALA A 369 -4.92 3.42 0.50
N GLY A 370 -5.44 3.85 -0.64
CA GLY A 370 -6.89 3.84 -0.94
C GLY A 370 -7.59 5.18 -0.65
N THR A 371 -8.90 5.19 -0.89
CA THR A 371 -9.74 6.42 -0.92
C THR A 371 -10.65 6.57 0.31
N PHE A 372 -10.33 5.89 1.41
CA PHE A 372 -11.16 5.80 2.62
C PHE A 372 -10.45 6.38 3.86
N PHE A 373 -11.23 6.68 4.90
CA PHE A 373 -10.72 7.08 6.22
C PHE A 373 -10.77 5.89 7.17
N LYS A 374 -9.78 5.77 8.05
CA LYS A 374 -9.67 4.69 9.04
C LYS A 374 -9.63 5.23 10.45
N GLU A 375 -10.30 4.54 11.37
CA GLU A 375 -10.27 4.81 12.80
C GLU A 375 -8.84 4.85 13.34
N VAL A 376 -8.55 5.90 14.09
CA VAL A 376 -7.29 6.11 14.80
C VAL A 376 -7.57 6.29 16.29
N SER A 377 -6.59 6.00 17.13
CA SER A 377 -6.66 6.29 18.57
C SER A 377 -6.81 7.79 18.89
N ARG A 378 -6.22 8.66 18.06
CA ARG A 378 -6.10 10.09 18.30
C ARG A 378 -5.85 10.84 16.99
N VAL A 379 -6.27 12.10 16.91
CA VAL A 379 -6.00 12.97 15.77
C VAL A 379 -4.52 13.38 15.72
N SER A 380 -4.01 13.48 14.51
CA SER A 380 -2.70 14.07 14.22
C SER A 380 -2.84 15.53 13.82
N MET A 381 -1.76 16.30 13.94
CA MET A 381 -1.73 17.65 13.38
C MET A 381 -1.48 17.59 11.87
N PHE A 382 -2.03 18.59 11.17
CA PHE A 382 -1.88 18.85 9.74
C PHE A 382 -2.43 17.80 8.77
N THR A 383 -2.79 16.60 9.24
CA THR A 383 -3.45 15.58 8.42
C THR A 383 -4.97 15.75 8.39
N GLU A 384 -5.61 15.30 7.31
CA GLU A 384 -7.07 15.29 7.18
C GLU A 384 -7.70 14.21 8.07
N HIS A 385 -8.70 14.62 8.84
CA HIS A 385 -9.54 13.72 9.63
C HIS A 385 -11.03 13.88 9.33
N ALA A 386 -11.76 12.81 9.59
CA ALA A 386 -13.20 12.83 9.83
C ALA A 386 -13.47 12.40 11.28
N LEU A 387 -14.49 12.96 11.92
CA LEU A 387 -14.86 12.61 13.29
C LEU A 387 -16.30 12.10 13.31
N ILE A 388 -16.51 10.92 13.90
CA ILE A 388 -17.86 10.47 14.25
C ILE A 388 -18.03 10.75 15.75
N CYS A 389 -19.06 11.50 16.14
CA CYS A 389 -19.32 11.76 17.55
C CYS A 389 -20.81 11.72 17.88
N HIS A 390 -21.11 11.29 19.10
CA HIS A 390 -22.48 11.31 19.60
C HIS A 390 -22.93 12.76 19.82
N VAL A 391 -24.21 13.08 19.52
CA VAL A 391 -24.76 14.46 19.53
C VAL A 391 -24.51 15.19 20.86
N GLN A 392 -24.52 14.47 21.98
CA GLN A 392 -24.19 15.01 23.32
C GLN A 392 -22.80 15.68 23.41
N TRP A 393 -21.83 15.23 22.59
CA TRP A 393 -20.46 15.77 22.57
C TRP A 393 -20.24 16.80 21.47
N GLN A 394 -21.17 16.95 20.52
CA GLN A 394 -21.03 17.81 19.34
C GLN A 394 -20.63 19.25 19.69
N SER A 395 -21.31 19.89 20.63
CA SER A 395 -21.00 21.29 20.99
C SER A 395 -19.59 21.46 21.54
N GLN A 396 -19.10 20.50 22.33
CA GLN A 396 -17.75 20.53 22.88
C GLN A 396 -16.70 20.27 21.79
N VAL A 397 -16.96 19.33 20.88
CA VAL A 397 -16.10 19.05 19.73
C VAL A 397 -16.01 20.26 18.80
N VAL A 398 -17.14 20.84 18.40
CA VAL A 398 -17.16 22.04 17.53
C VAL A 398 -16.45 23.23 18.20
N CYS A 399 -16.66 23.44 19.50
CA CYS A 399 -15.93 24.47 20.25
C CYS A 399 -14.42 24.24 20.24
N PHE A 400 -13.99 22.97 20.37
CA PHE A 400 -12.58 22.60 20.28
C PHE A 400 -12.03 22.85 18.87
N LEU A 401 -12.75 22.45 17.83
CA LEU A 401 -12.34 22.60 16.43
C LEU A 401 -12.24 24.07 16.03
N ASN A 402 -13.20 24.91 16.40
CA ASN A 402 -13.12 26.37 16.13
C ASN A 402 -11.88 27.03 16.75
N LYS A 403 -11.32 26.44 17.81
CA LYS A 403 -10.14 26.97 18.50
C LYS A 403 -8.82 26.45 17.94
N TYR A 404 -8.76 25.19 17.54
CA TYR A 404 -7.50 24.51 17.20
C TYR A 404 -7.42 23.99 15.77
N ALA A 405 -8.55 23.84 15.09
CA ALA A 405 -8.66 23.33 13.74
C ALA A 405 -8.83 24.45 12.71
N ARG A 406 -8.79 24.05 11.45
CA ARG A 406 -9.10 24.91 10.30
C ARG A 406 -10.61 25.17 10.20
N ASN A 407 -11.02 26.41 9.91
CA ASN A 407 -12.44 26.85 9.82
C ASN A 407 -13.22 26.32 8.59
N GLU A 408 -12.87 25.16 8.04
CA GLU A 408 -13.50 24.56 6.83
C GLU A 408 -14.16 23.21 7.13
N PHE A 409 -14.24 22.80 8.39
CA PHE A 409 -14.91 21.55 8.74
C PHE A 409 -16.42 21.68 8.56
N GLU A 410 -17.04 20.61 8.09
CA GLU A 410 -18.49 20.54 7.87
C GLU A 410 -19.10 19.56 8.86
N VAL A 411 -20.17 19.96 9.54
CA VAL A 411 -20.93 19.09 10.42
C VAL A 411 -22.11 18.55 9.63
N LEU A 412 -22.14 17.23 9.49
CA LEU A 412 -23.11 16.51 8.71
C LEU A 412 -24.00 15.63 9.60
N THR A 413 -25.29 15.64 9.31
CA THR A 413 -26.36 14.97 10.08
C THR A 413 -27.21 14.07 9.18
N ARG A 414 -28.06 13.22 9.77
CA ARG A 414 -28.94 12.30 9.03
C ARG A 414 -29.81 13.02 7.98
N ASP A 415 -30.31 14.22 8.28
CA ASP A 415 -31.19 15.01 7.42
C ASP A 415 -30.53 15.44 6.09
N GLN A 416 -29.19 15.37 6.01
CA GLN A 416 -28.43 15.69 4.81
C GLN A 416 -28.15 14.45 3.93
N GLY A 417 -28.86 13.34 4.16
CA GLY A 417 -28.80 12.13 3.33
C GLY A 417 -27.70 11.13 3.72
N LEU A 418 -27.29 11.12 4.99
CA LEU A 418 -26.22 10.26 5.51
C LEU A 418 -26.76 9.01 6.20
N ASP A 419 -26.10 7.87 5.97
CA ASP A 419 -26.38 6.60 6.64
C ASP A 419 -25.74 6.56 8.04
N ILE A 420 -26.11 7.50 8.90
CA ILE A 420 -25.72 7.52 10.33
C ILE A 420 -26.95 7.58 11.22
N PRO A 421 -26.90 7.03 12.46
CA PRO A 421 -28.04 7.10 13.38
C PRO A 421 -28.33 8.54 13.83
N GLU A 422 -29.57 8.85 14.22
CA GLU A 422 -29.99 10.21 14.63
C GLU A 422 -29.18 10.81 15.79
N ASN A 423 -28.71 9.95 16.69
CA ASN A 423 -27.93 10.37 17.87
C ASN A 423 -26.44 10.58 17.57
N TRP A 424 -26.02 10.49 16.30
CA TRP A 424 -24.64 10.62 15.87
C TRP A 424 -24.50 11.66 14.76
N VAL A 425 -23.37 12.35 14.77
CA VAL A 425 -23.00 13.32 13.73
C VAL A 425 -21.63 12.99 13.16
N LEU A 426 -21.44 13.31 11.88
CA LEU A 426 -20.18 13.18 11.18
C LEU A 426 -19.60 14.58 10.94
N ILE A 427 -18.33 14.80 11.29
CA ILE A 427 -17.62 16.05 11.01
C ILE A 427 -16.50 15.76 10.02
N THR A 428 -16.54 16.35 8.83
CA THR A 428 -15.55 16.13 7.76
C THR A 428 -14.60 17.32 7.62
N SER A 429 -13.50 17.13 6.89
CA SER A 429 -12.51 18.17 6.58
C SER A 429 -11.84 18.77 7.84
N VAL A 430 -11.58 17.92 8.83
CA VAL A 430 -10.98 18.33 10.11
C VAL A 430 -9.46 18.31 9.99
N TYR A 431 -8.82 19.48 10.12
CA TYR A 431 -7.37 19.64 10.18
C TYR A 431 -6.97 20.37 11.45
N ILE A 432 -6.28 19.69 12.37
CA ILE A 432 -5.74 20.36 13.58
C ILE A 432 -4.46 21.09 13.20
N ILE A 433 -4.44 22.40 13.36
CA ILE A 433 -3.33 23.27 12.90
C ILE A 433 -2.65 24.03 14.04
N HIS A 434 -3.18 23.95 15.26
CA HIS A 434 -2.65 24.63 16.44
C HIS A 434 -2.35 23.66 17.58
N ASN A 435 -1.28 23.94 18.32
CA ASN A 435 -0.94 23.22 19.54
C ASN A 435 -2.01 23.44 20.62
N VAL A 436 -2.52 22.35 21.17
CA VAL A 436 -3.46 22.38 22.29
C VAL A 436 -2.68 22.57 23.58
N LYS A 437 -2.85 23.74 24.21
CA LYS A 437 -2.17 24.10 25.48
C LYS A 437 -3.08 24.01 26.70
N ASP A 438 -4.37 23.79 26.49
CA ASP A 438 -5.37 23.80 27.55
C ASP A 438 -5.51 22.40 28.17
N ASN A 439 -5.93 22.36 29.45
CA ASN A 439 -6.38 21.10 30.05
C ASN A 439 -7.74 20.74 29.45
N VAL A 440 -7.71 19.77 28.54
CA VAL A 440 -8.89 19.23 27.85
C VAL A 440 -9.46 18.05 28.65
N SER A 441 -10.79 17.93 28.72
CA SER A 441 -11.45 16.82 29.41
C SER A 441 -11.02 15.46 28.85
N ASP A 442 -11.02 14.41 29.68
CA ASP A 442 -10.59 13.06 29.29
C ASP A 442 -11.25 12.54 28.01
N ASN A 443 -12.54 12.81 27.79
CA ASN A 443 -13.27 12.37 26.59
C ASN A 443 -12.86 13.07 25.29
N LEU A 444 -12.25 14.26 25.38
CA LEU A 444 -11.76 15.04 24.23
C LEU A 444 -10.25 14.81 23.98
N GLN A 445 -9.58 13.97 24.78
CA GLN A 445 -8.14 13.69 24.65
C GLN A 445 -7.78 13.00 23.32
N CYS A 446 -8.75 12.38 22.64
CA CYS A 446 -8.55 11.86 21.29
C CYS A 446 -8.41 12.98 20.25
N LEU A 447 -8.86 14.20 20.54
CA LEU A 447 -8.72 15.38 19.68
C LEU A 447 -7.46 16.20 19.98
N VAL A 448 -6.75 15.87 21.06
CA VAL A 448 -5.50 16.52 21.42
C VAL A 448 -4.36 15.75 20.76
N PRO A 449 -3.71 16.31 19.71
CA PRO A 449 -2.55 15.66 19.12
C PRO A 449 -1.46 15.52 20.18
N LEU A 450 -0.76 14.40 20.18
CA LEU A 450 0.51 14.33 20.90
C LEU A 450 1.44 15.36 20.27
N ALA A 451 2.13 16.15 21.11
CA ALA A 451 2.96 17.26 20.66
C ALA A 451 3.80 16.81 19.45
N LEU A 452 3.67 17.52 18.33
CA LEU A 452 4.55 17.28 17.18
C LEU A 452 5.96 17.46 17.70
N GLY A 453 6.69 16.35 17.75
CA GLY A 453 8.13 16.42 17.77
C GLY A 453 8.63 17.19 16.56
N ASN A 454 9.93 17.35 16.50
CA ASN A 454 10.59 17.91 15.33
C ASN A 454 10.39 16.96 14.13
N SER A 455 9.54 17.32 13.17
CA SER A 455 9.19 16.42 12.06
C SER A 455 8.91 17.13 10.74
N ILE A 456 9.12 16.41 9.64
CA ILE A 456 8.73 16.79 8.28
C ILE A 456 7.72 15.74 7.76
N GLN A 457 6.49 16.16 7.52
CA GLN A 457 5.41 15.37 6.93
C GLN A 457 5.27 15.68 5.43
N LEU A 458 4.87 14.65 4.67
CA LEU A 458 4.69 14.70 3.22
C LEU A 458 3.27 14.19 2.94
N GLU A 459 2.44 15.04 2.32
CA GLU A 459 1.02 14.74 2.09
C GLU A 459 0.61 15.02 0.64
N GLY A 460 -0.24 14.16 0.09
CA GLY A 460 -0.71 14.28 -1.28
C GLY A 460 0.34 13.89 -2.33
N GLY A 461 -0.04 14.10 -3.59
CA GLY A 461 0.79 13.78 -4.76
C GLY A 461 0.83 12.29 -5.05
N ILE A 462 1.38 11.89 -6.19
CA ILE A 462 1.41 10.47 -6.56
C ILE A 462 2.65 9.83 -5.89
N ARG A 463 2.42 9.15 -4.77
CA ARG A 463 3.45 8.40 -4.07
C ARG A 463 3.74 7.08 -4.79
N LEU A 464 5.00 6.89 -5.18
CA LEU A 464 5.45 5.70 -5.87
C LEU A 464 5.89 4.62 -4.88
N GLN A 465 6.63 5.03 -3.86
CA GLN A 465 7.21 4.18 -2.80
C GLN A 465 7.49 5.02 -1.55
N GLN A 466 8.13 4.44 -0.53
CA GLN A 466 8.59 5.21 0.63
C GLN A 466 9.58 6.30 0.20
N ASN A 467 9.26 7.54 0.54
CA ASN A 467 10.07 8.72 0.21
C ASN A 467 10.27 9.00 -1.31
N VAL A 468 9.53 8.32 -2.20
CA VAL A 468 9.63 8.50 -3.67
C VAL A 468 8.28 8.93 -4.24
N TRP A 469 8.25 10.04 -4.97
CA TRP A 469 7.05 10.59 -5.61
C TRP A 469 7.21 10.76 -7.12
N HIS A 470 6.09 10.83 -7.81
CA HIS A 470 6.05 11.22 -9.20
C HIS A 470 6.47 12.69 -9.36
N ALA A 471 7.41 12.98 -10.26
CA ALA A 471 7.98 14.32 -10.41
C ALA A 471 6.94 15.40 -10.78
N SER A 472 5.95 15.06 -11.59
CA SER A 472 4.87 15.97 -12.00
C SER A 472 3.74 16.10 -10.97
N ALA A 473 3.74 15.28 -9.92
CA ALA A 473 2.75 15.29 -8.83
C ALA A 473 3.45 15.12 -7.46
N PRO A 474 4.30 16.09 -7.06
CA PRO A 474 5.02 16.04 -5.79
C PRO A 474 4.09 16.23 -4.58
N PRO A 475 4.51 15.82 -3.37
CA PRO A 475 3.73 16.02 -2.16
C PRO A 475 3.80 17.47 -1.67
N ASN A 476 2.83 17.84 -0.85
CA ASN A 476 2.91 18.99 0.03
C ASN A 476 3.87 18.69 1.20
N VAL A 477 4.72 19.66 1.55
CA VAL A 477 5.69 19.53 2.65
C VAL A 477 5.25 20.37 3.83
N ILE A 478 5.14 19.73 4.98
CA ILE A 478 4.78 20.39 6.24
C ILE A 478 5.85 20.05 7.27
N ALA A 479 6.56 21.06 7.78
CA ALA A 479 7.49 20.88 8.89
C ALA A 479 7.01 21.62 10.13
N ALA A 480 7.23 21.01 11.28
CA ALA A 480 6.75 21.53 12.55
C ALA A 480 7.71 21.20 13.71
N SER A 481 7.58 21.99 14.77
CA SER A 481 8.23 21.80 16.07
C SER A 481 7.25 22.11 17.20
N SER A 482 7.69 21.94 18.45
CA SER A 482 6.92 22.33 19.65
C SER A 482 6.45 23.78 19.63
N ASP A 483 7.13 24.66 18.89
CA ASP A 483 6.84 26.10 18.85
C ASP A 483 5.98 26.52 17.64
N GLY A 484 5.66 25.61 16.73
CA GLY A 484 4.84 25.86 15.54
C GLY A 484 5.46 25.35 14.23
N LEU A 485 4.90 25.82 13.11
CA LEU A 485 5.37 25.47 11.76
C LEU A 485 6.78 26.01 11.50
N LEU A 486 7.59 25.21 10.82
CA LEU A 486 8.93 25.54 10.35
C LEU A 486 8.94 25.54 8.83
N GLY A 487 9.71 26.43 8.23
CA GLY A 487 10.02 26.27 6.82
C GLY A 487 11.13 25.25 6.59
N VAL A 488 11.23 24.81 5.35
CA VAL A 488 12.04 23.71 4.88
C VAL A 488 12.89 24.18 3.71
N GLU A 489 14.14 23.75 3.69
CA GLU A 489 15.05 23.85 2.55
C GLU A 489 15.07 22.53 1.79
N LEU A 490 15.06 22.58 0.46
CA LEU A 490 15.40 21.47 -0.41
C LEU A 490 16.89 21.54 -0.74
N GLN A 491 17.62 20.46 -0.49
CA GLN A 491 19.07 20.39 -0.70
C GLN A 491 19.46 19.22 -1.62
N SER A 492 20.45 19.42 -2.47
CA SER A 492 21.12 18.33 -3.21
C SER A 492 22.29 17.76 -2.40
N ILE A 493 22.47 16.45 -2.49
CA ILE A 493 23.51 15.72 -1.76
C ILE A 493 24.84 15.88 -2.50
N GLN A 494 25.89 16.29 -1.78
CA GLN A 494 27.25 16.35 -2.31
C GLN A 494 28.20 15.54 -1.42
N PHE A 495 29.07 14.74 -2.04
CA PHE A 495 30.16 14.07 -1.33
C PHE A 495 31.31 15.06 -1.08
N GLU A 496 31.96 14.97 0.08
CA GLU A 496 33.09 15.82 0.53
C GLU A 496 32.76 17.32 0.77
N ASN A 497 31.70 17.86 0.16
CA ASN A 497 31.24 19.25 0.31
C ASN A 497 29.95 19.37 1.14
N LYS A 498 29.59 20.59 1.55
CA LYS A 498 28.26 20.84 2.14
C LYS A 498 27.19 20.70 1.06
N ASN A 499 26.07 20.08 1.42
CA ASN A 499 24.88 20.03 0.57
C ASN A 499 24.52 21.43 0.04
N GLN A 500 24.14 21.49 -1.23
CA GLN A 500 23.74 22.74 -1.88
C GLN A 500 22.25 22.96 -1.67
N VAL A 501 21.88 24.15 -1.19
CA VAL A 501 20.47 24.56 -1.07
C VAL A 501 19.95 24.97 -2.44
N LEU A 502 18.87 24.34 -2.90
CA LEU A 502 18.25 24.60 -4.19
C LEU A 502 17.09 25.60 -4.07
N GLY A 503 16.35 25.54 -2.97
CA GLY A 503 15.30 26.51 -2.64
C GLY A 503 14.62 26.16 -1.32
N HIS A 504 13.68 27.00 -0.88
CA HIS A 504 13.09 26.88 0.46
C HIS A 504 11.74 27.59 0.61
N ASN A 505 11.01 27.28 1.69
CA ASN A 505 9.80 28.01 2.10
C ASN A 505 9.90 28.66 3.51
N ILE A 506 11.11 28.98 3.98
CA ILE A 506 11.38 29.57 5.33
C ILE A 506 10.48 30.79 5.66
N GLY A 507 10.22 31.68 4.70
CA GLY A 507 9.35 32.86 4.90
C GLY A 507 7.86 32.60 4.73
N SER A 508 7.46 31.40 4.25
CA SER A 508 6.07 31.01 4.05
C SER A 508 5.94 29.50 4.21
N PRO A 509 6.02 28.94 5.44
CA PRO A 509 6.06 27.50 5.69
C PRO A 509 4.88 26.68 5.14
N ARG A 510 3.79 27.36 4.77
CA ARG A 510 2.59 26.77 4.16
C ARG A 510 2.65 26.68 2.63
N ASN A 511 3.60 27.37 1.99
CA ASN A 511 3.77 27.32 0.55
C ASN A 511 4.58 26.06 0.20
N SER A 512 3.91 25.07 -0.41
CA SER A 512 4.51 23.84 -0.91
C SER A 512 4.89 23.89 -2.39
N ASP A 513 4.43 24.91 -3.15
CA ASP A 513 4.67 25.01 -4.60
C ASP A 513 6.15 25.15 -4.96
N PHE A 514 6.99 25.58 -4.01
CA PHE A 514 8.44 25.68 -4.21
C PHE A 514 9.03 24.35 -4.71
N LEU A 515 8.56 23.20 -4.21
CA LEU A 515 9.01 21.89 -4.68
C LEU A 515 8.73 21.70 -6.17
N ARG A 516 7.50 21.97 -6.59
CA ARG A 516 7.08 21.76 -7.98
C ARG A 516 7.94 22.59 -8.93
N SER A 517 8.17 23.86 -8.60
CA SER A 517 9.02 24.75 -9.40
C SER A 517 10.47 24.27 -9.49
N LEU A 518 11.04 23.76 -8.39
CA LEU A 518 12.42 23.28 -8.35
C LEU A 518 12.61 21.97 -9.09
N ILE A 519 11.65 21.04 -8.99
CA ILE A 519 11.70 19.75 -9.70
C ILE A 519 11.70 19.96 -11.21
N THR A 520 10.90 20.92 -11.70
CA THR A 520 10.90 21.28 -13.13
C THR A 520 12.27 21.79 -13.60
N LEU A 521 13.04 22.46 -12.73
CA LEU A 521 14.37 23.00 -13.06
C LEU A 521 15.48 21.93 -12.98
N GLU A 522 15.49 21.12 -11.92
CA GLU A 522 16.56 20.14 -11.66
C GLU A 522 16.38 18.84 -12.47
N GLY A 523 15.16 18.56 -12.91
CA GLY A 523 14.81 17.36 -13.67
C GLY A 523 14.17 16.24 -12.84
N PRO A 524 13.51 15.26 -13.49
CA PRO A 524 12.57 14.34 -12.87
C PRO A 524 13.19 13.06 -12.27
N HIS A 525 14.52 12.95 -12.22
CA HIS A 525 15.22 11.76 -11.69
C HIS A 525 16.36 12.17 -10.77
N ASN A 526 16.00 12.70 -9.60
CA ASN A 526 16.94 13.22 -8.62
C ASN A 526 16.57 12.80 -7.20
N ASN A 527 17.58 12.84 -6.32
CA ASN A 527 17.46 12.56 -4.89
C ASN A 527 17.81 13.83 -4.13
N PHE A 528 16.96 14.19 -3.16
CA PHE A 528 17.10 15.41 -2.39
C PHE A 528 16.91 15.15 -0.89
N ILE A 529 17.30 16.13 -0.09
CA ILE A 529 17.06 16.16 1.35
C ILE A 529 16.24 17.40 1.68
N LEU A 530 15.14 17.19 2.39
CA LEU A 530 14.37 18.24 3.04
C LEU A 530 14.96 18.51 4.40
N VAL A 531 15.30 19.78 4.69
CA VAL A 531 15.93 20.19 5.95
C VAL A 531 15.11 21.29 6.59
N ALA A 532 14.53 21.00 7.76
CA ALA A 532 13.86 22.00 8.59
C ALA A 532 14.88 22.56 9.60
N LYS A 533 15.00 23.89 9.65
CA LYS A 533 15.93 24.59 10.55
C LYS A 533 15.20 25.56 11.46
N LYS A 534 15.73 25.74 12.67
CA LYS A 534 15.38 26.83 13.60
C LYS A 534 16.64 27.40 14.19
N ASP A 535 16.76 28.73 14.21
CA ASP A 535 17.96 29.42 14.70
C ASP A 535 19.26 28.88 14.07
N ASN A 536 19.20 28.57 12.77
CA ASN A 536 20.29 28.00 11.97
C ASN A 536 20.78 26.59 12.39
N LYS A 537 20.07 25.93 13.31
CA LYS A 537 20.30 24.52 13.68
C LYS A 537 19.33 23.62 12.93
N VAL A 538 19.83 22.52 12.40
CA VAL A 538 19.00 21.46 11.78
C VAL A 538 18.17 20.82 12.88
N ILE A 539 16.86 20.88 12.71
CA ILE A 539 15.87 20.33 13.64
C ILE A 539 15.41 18.95 13.18
N SER A 540 15.14 18.80 11.88
CA SER A 540 14.69 17.57 11.26
C SER A 540 15.18 17.54 9.82
N GLU A 541 15.47 16.33 9.33
CA GLU A 541 15.81 16.08 7.94
C GLU A 541 15.04 14.87 7.42
N ARG A 542 14.72 14.86 6.12
CA ARG A 542 14.03 13.75 5.47
C ARG A 542 14.44 13.64 4.01
N ASN A 543 14.78 12.43 3.56
CA ASN A 543 15.06 12.18 2.14
C ASN A 543 13.77 12.24 1.32
N ILE A 544 13.88 12.75 0.10
CA ILE A 544 12.80 12.73 -0.88
C ILE A 544 13.39 12.55 -2.29
N SER A 545 12.74 11.71 -3.09
CA SER A 545 13.17 11.39 -4.45
C SER A 545 12.00 11.57 -5.42
N PHE A 546 12.33 11.99 -6.65
CA PHE A 546 11.33 12.16 -7.71
C PHE A 546 11.67 11.28 -8.90
N ARG A 547 10.64 10.65 -9.48
CA ARG A 547 10.76 9.70 -10.61
C ARG A 547 9.64 9.90 -11.62
N THR A 548 9.85 9.37 -12.82
CA THR A 548 8.88 9.27 -13.93
C THR A 548 9.21 8.01 -14.73
N ALA A 549 8.30 7.58 -15.61
CA ALA A 549 8.55 6.50 -16.57
C ALA A 549 9.68 6.80 -17.56
N ASN A 550 10.28 7.98 -17.57
CA ASN A 550 11.48 8.20 -18.39
C ASN A 550 12.69 7.39 -17.88
N TYR A 551 12.69 7.01 -16.60
CA TYR A 551 13.73 6.22 -15.95
C TYR A 551 13.08 5.09 -15.16
N PRO A 552 12.66 4.00 -15.83
CA PRO A 552 11.92 2.92 -15.18
C PRO A 552 12.74 2.30 -14.04
N ARG A 553 12.03 1.83 -13.01
CA ARG A 553 12.64 1.31 -11.80
C ARG A 553 13.55 0.13 -12.10
N LYS A 554 14.78 0.17 -11.59
CA LYS A 554 15.69 -0.99 -11.63
C LYS A 554 15.10 -2.12 -10.80
N THR A 555 15.07 -3.31 -11.39
CA THR A 555 14.39 -4.47 -10.81
C THR A 555 15.30 -5.68 -10.92
N VAL A 556 15.58 -6.34 -9.79
CA VAL A 556 16.34 -7.61 -9.77
C VAL A 556 15.42 -8.74 -10.21
N ASN A 557 15.93 -9.69 -11.01
CA ASN A 557 15.17 -10.82 -11.57
C ASN A 557 13.86 -10.40 -12.25
N LEU A 558 13.91 -9.39 -13.12
CA LEU A 558 12.73 -8.82 -13.77
C LEU A 558 11.87 -9.89 -14.46
N ASP A 559 12.47 -10.89 -15.11
CA ASP A 559 11.75 -11.95 -15.84
C ASP A 559 10.84 -12.83 -14.95
N GLU A 560 11.12 -12.93 -13.64
CA GLU A 560 10.26 -13.63 -12.67
C GLU A 560 9.00 -12.82 -12.27
N ARG A 561 8.98 -11.55 -12.67
CA ARG A 561 7.97 -10.55 -12.27
C ARG A 561 7.14 -10.07 -13.46
N LEU A 562 7.68 -10.19 -14.66
CA LEU A 562 6.95 -9.93 -15.90
C LEU A 562 5.97 -11.05 -16.19
N LEU A 563 4.75 -10.66 -16.58
CA LEU A 563 3.66 -11.57 -16.87
C LEU A 563 3.40 -11.66 -18.38
N ALA A 564 2.87 -12.81 -18.80
CA ALA A 564 2.39 -13.08 -20.14
C ALA A 564 1.29 -14.16 -20.10
N TYR A 565 0.35 -14.11 -21.04
CA TYR A 565 -0.64 -15.17 -21.22
C TYR A 565 -0.03 -16.26 -22.10
N SER A 566 -0.09 -17.51 -21.63
CA SER A 566 0.32 -18.68 -22.40
C SER A 566 -0.78 -19.21 -23.29
N PHE A 567 -0.36 -19.96 -24.30
CA PHE A 567 -1.24 -20.65 -25.23
C PHE A 567 -1.38 -22.13 -24.86
N ALA A 568 -2.61 -22.55 -24.57
CA ALA A 568 -2.93 -23.93 -24.24
C ALA A 568 -2.96 -24.78 -25.54
N LYS A 569 -2.04 -25.76 -25.64
CA LYS A 569 -1.93 -26.62 -26.85
C LYS A 569 -3.13 -27.55 -27.05
N GLU A 570 -3.78 -27.99 -25.98
CA GLU A 570 -4.92 -28.93 -26.08
C GLU A 570 -6.16 -28.26 -26.69
N GLU A 571 -6.33 -26.96 -26.45
CA GLU A 571 -7.49 -26.19 -26.90
C GLU A 571 -7.20 -25.19 -28.02
N GLU A 572 -5.92 -25.04 -28.39
CA GLU A 572 -5.43 -24.00 -29.29
C GLU A 572 -5.92 -22.59 -28.91
N SER A 573 -5.95 -22.30 -27.60
CA SER A 573 -6.57 -21.11 -27.02
C SER A 573 -5.67 -20.37 -26.02
N TRP A 574 -5.94 -19.08 -25.80
CA TRP A 574 -5.30 -18.28 -24.76
C TRP A 574 -5.79 -18.66 -23.36
N GLU A 575 -4.86 -18.83 -22.43
CA GLU A 575 -5.19 -18.98 -21.02
C GLU A 575 -5.84 -17.70 -20.45
N LEU A 576 -6.67 -17.86 -19.41
CA LEU A 576 -7.46 -16.78 -18.82
C LEU A 576 -6.70 -15.90 -17.82
N THR A 577 -5.56 -16.37 -17.33
CA THR A 577 -4.70 -15.66 -16.38
C THR A 577 -3.26 -15.65 -16.89
N ALA A 578 -2.58 -14.52 -16.72
CA ALA A 578 -1.17 -14.44 -17.07
C ALA A 578 -0.30 -15.19 -16.04
N LYS A 579 0.88 -15.64 -16.48
CA LYS A 579 1.90 -16.32 -15.67
C LYS A 579 3.24 -15.61 -15.84
N SER A 580 4.18 -15.91 -14.93
CA SER A 580 5.56 -15.38 -15.03
C SER A 580 6.23 -15.84 -16.32
N ILE A 581 6.87 -14.91 -17.05
CA ILE A 581 7.62 -15.23 -18.27
C ILE A 581 8.71 -16.27 -18.01
N SER A 582 9.37 -16.22 -16.86
CA SER A 582 10.38 -17.21 -16.48
C SER A 582 9.87 -18.65 -16.45
N THR A 583 8.55 -18.86 -16.39
CA THR A 583 7.91 -20.19 -16.38
C THR A 583 7.43 -20.64 -17.76
N LEU A 584 7.51 -19.78 -18.77
CA LEU A 584 7.02 -20.06 -20.12
C LEU A 584 8.10 -20.71 -21.00
N ASP A 585 7.65 -21.62 -21.85
CA ASP A 585 8.46 -22.18 -22.92
C ASP A 585 8.57 -21.17 -24.07
N SER A 586 9.77 -20.67 -24.36
CA SER A 586 10.04 -19.64 -25.36
C SER A 586 9.62 -20.02 -26.79
N ASN A 587 9.46 -21.32 -27.06
CA ASN A 587 9.04 -21.82 -28.37
C ASN A 587 7.51 -21.90 -28.53
N LYS A 588 6.75 -21.67 -27.45
CA LYS A 588 5.28 -21.66 -27.52
C LYS A 588 4.76 -20.25 -27.82
N PRO A 589 3.53 -20.13 -28.35
CA PRO A 589 2.87 -18.85 -28.45
C PRO A 589 2.64 -18.23 -27.08
N TYR A 590 2.83 -16.92 -26.99
CA TYR A 590 2.51 -16.13 -25.81
C TYR A 590 2.03 -14.73 -26.20
N LEU A 591 1.25 -14.12 -25.31
CA LEU A 591 0.69 -12.77 -25.44
C LEU A 591 1.15 -11.89 -24.29
N ARG A 592 1.63 -10.67 -24.59
CA ARG A 592 1.93 -9.62 -23.60
C ARG A 592 1.36 -8.28 -24.03
N GLY A 593 0.36 -7.78 -23.33
CA GLY A 593 -0.42 -6.64 -23.80
C GLY A 593 -1.04 -6.94 -25.16
N MET A 594 -0.58 -6.24 -26.20
CA MET A 594 -0.95 -6.46 -27.61
C MET A 594 0.14 -7.18 -28.44
N LEU A 595 1.31 -7.47 -27.84
CA LEU A 595 2.39 -8.20 -28.49
C LEU A 595 2.09 -9.69 -28.47
N THR A 596 1.92 -10.28 -29.65
CA THR A 596 1.81 -11.72 -29.87
C THR A 596 3.10 -12.26 -30.47
N LYS A 597 3.62 -13.37 -29.94
CA LYS A 597 4.78 -14.08 -30.53
C LYS A 597 4.43 -15.53 -30.88
N ASN A 598 5.14 -16.06 -31.88
CA ASN A 598 5.02 -17.44 -32.36
C ASN A 598 3.60 -17.84 -32.80
N ILE A 599 2.80 -16.87 -33.25
CA ILE A 599 1.43 -17.07 -33.73
C ILE A 599 1.14 -16.08 -34.85
N SER A 600 0.38 -16.53 -35.84
CA SER A 600 -0.02 -15.74 -37.00
C SER A 600 -1.54 -15.77 -37.12
N PRO A 601 -2.18 -14.72 -37.68
CA PRO A 601 -3.60 -14.73 -37.94
C PRO A 601 -3.95 -15.85 -38.92
N MET A 602 -5.06 -16.55 -38.69
CA MET A 602 -5.59 -17.54 -39.60
C MET A 602 -6.39 -16.84 -40.71
N GLU A 603 -6.17 -17.25 -41.97
CA GLU A 603 -7.05 -16.87 -43.08
C GLU A 603 -8.44 -17.48 -42.85
N GLN A 604 -9.49 -16.64 -42.87
CA GLN A 604 -10.87 -17.09 -42.70
C GLN A 604 -11.71 -16.81 -43.93
N GLN A 605 -12.63 -17.73 -44.21
CA GLN A 605 -13.73 -17.53 -45.15
C GLN A 605 -14.88 -16.84 -44.42
N GLU A 606 -15.44 -15.77 -45.01
CA GLU A 606 -16.64 -15.10 -44.49
C GLU A 606 -17.75 -16.13 -44.28
N THR A 607 -18.07 -16.41 -43.02
CA THR A 607 -19.22 -17.24 -42.67
C THR A 607 -20.37 -16.31 -42.32
N PRO A 608 -21.54 -16.47 -42.94
CA PRO A 608 -22.72 -15.68 -42.58
C PRO A 608 -23.03 -15.88 -41.10
N CYS A 609 -23.05 -14.79 -40.34
CA CYS A 609 -23.52 -14.76 -38.96
C CYS A 609 -24.72 -13.83 -38.90
N ASP A 610 -25.88 -14.34 -38.50
CA ASP A 610 -27.07 -13.51 -38.30
C ASP A 610 -26.89 -12.72 -37.01
N PHE A 611 -26.65 -11.42 -37.12
CA PHE A 611 -26.60 -10.51 -35.99
C PHE A 611 -28.02 -10.11 -35.58
N GLU A 612 -28.36 -10.31 -34.32
CA GLU A 612 -29.56 -9.69 -33.76
C GLU A 612 -29.26 -8.22 -33.42
N SER A 613 -30.04 -7.30 -33.97
CA SER A 613 -29.76 -5.86 -33.96
C SER A 613 -30.15 -5.14 -32.66
N GLU A 614 -30.99 -5.74 -31.80
CA GLU A 614 -31.55 -5.05 -30.62
C GLU A 614 -31.30 -5.80 -29.31
N LEU A 615 -30.58 -5.15 -28.38
CA LEU A 615 -30.46 -5.63 -27.00
C LEU A 615 -31.82 -5.74 -26.31
N SER A 616 -31.95 -6.72 -25.42
CA SER A 616 -33.13 -6.87 -24.56
C SER A 616 -33.37 -5.58 -23.75
N ASN A 617 -34.60 -5.05 -23.79
CA ASN A 617 -34.95 -3.82 -23.10
C ASN A 617 -35.14 -4.10 -21.59
N ILE A 618 -34.15 -3.71 -20.79
CA ILE A 618 -34.18 -3.84 -19.34
C ILE A 618 -34.25 -2.42 -18.74
N PRO A 619 -35.22 -2.12 -17.86
CA PRO A 619 -35.26 -0.84 -17.17
C PRO A 619 -33.98 -0.62 -16.35
N GLU A 620 -33.49 0.62 -16.31
CA GLU A 620 -32.38 0.98 -15.45
C GLU A 620 -32.86 0.92 -13.99
N VAL A 621 -32.63 -0.21 -13.32
CA VAL A 621 -32.97 -0.37 -11.91
C VAL A 621 -31.70 -0.16 -11.09
N VAL A 622 -31.69 0.89 -10.28
CA VAL A 622 -30.62 1.15 -9.32
C VAL A 622 -30.58 0.00 -8.31
N GLU A 623 -29.45 -0.70 -8.23
CA GLU A 623 -29.22 -1.75 -7.21
C GLU A 623 -29.39 -1.08 -5.83
N ILE A 624 -30.35 -1.56 -5.03
CA ILE A 624 -30.57 -1.05 -3.68
C ILE A 624 -29.45 -1.63 -2.83
N GLU A 625 -28.40 -0.84 -2.59
CA GLU A 625 -27.35 -1.25 -1.66
C GLU A 625 -27.93 -1.44 -0.25
N GLU A 626 -27.60 -2.57 0.38
CA GLU A 626 -27.96 -2.84 1.76
C GLU A 626 -27.23 -1.86 2.69
N THR A 627 -28.00 -1.21 3.56
CA THR A 627 -27.52 -0.20 4.51
C THR A 627 -27.84 -0.68 5.91
N TYR A 628 -27.10 -0.20 6.91
CA TYR A 628 -27.36 -0.57 8.30
C TYR A 628 -28.79 -0.25 8.74
N ASP A 629 -29.29 -0.98 9.73
CA ASP A 629 -30.47 -0.52 10.46
C ASP A 629 -30.10 0.72 11.28
N LEU A 630 -30.66 1.87 10.90
CA LEU A 630 -30.39 3.17 11.53
C LEU A 630 -31.30 3.47 12.73
N ASN A 631 -32.18 2.55 13.12
CA ASN A 631 -33.03 2.73 14.30
C ASN A 631 -32.21 2.70 15.60
N THR A 632 -32.58 3.53 16.56
CA THR A 632 -31.95 3.60 17.88
C THR A 632 -32.11 2.28 18.63
N LEU A 633 -31.07 1.87 19.36
CA LEU A 633 -31.11 0.64 20.14
C LEU A 633 -31.91 0.85 21.44
N SER A 634 -32.98 0.08 21.64
CA SER A 634 -33.80 0.12 22.86
C SER A 634 -33.31 -0.89 23.90
N GLY A 635 -33.21 -0.50 25.17
CA GLY A 635 -32.92 -1.41 26.29
C GLY A 635 -31.52 -1.29 26.92
N PHE A 636 -30.60 -0.55 26.30
CA PHE A 636 -29.27 -0.29 26.85
C PHE A 636 -29.20 1.15 27.40
N THR A 637 -29.53 1.34 28.68
CA THR A 637 -29.75 2.69 29.23
C THR A 637 -28.51 3.44 29.74
N GLU A 638 -27.33 2.80 29.88
CA GLU A 638 -26.14 3.47 30.44
C GLU A 638 -24.79 2.97 29.88
N SER A 639 -24.40 3.39 28.68
CA SER A 639 -23.01 3.18 28.19
C SER A 639 -22.02 4.17 28.81
N CYS A 640 -20.71 3.86 28.77
CA CYS A 640 -19.66 4.82 29.16
C CYS A 640 -19.73 6.10 28.31
N ILE A 641 -20.19 6.00 27.05
CA ILE A 641 -20.32 7.14 26.12
C ILE A 641 -21.35 8.15 26.61
N LEU A 642 -22.51 7.67 27.07
CA LEU A 642 -23.61 8.51 27.55
C LEU A 642 -23.30 9.10 28.93
N ARG A 643 -22.68 8.30 29.81
CA ARG A 643 -22.28 8.74 31.17
C ARG A 643 -21.08 9.67 31.19
N GLY A 644 -20.15 9.52 30.24
CA GLY A 644 -18.93 10.31 30.13
C GLY A 644 -17.83 9.96 31.15
N TYR A 645 -17.93 8.83 31.86
CA TYR A 645 -16.89 8.32 32.77
C TYR A 645 -16.86 6.78 32.81
N HIS A 646 -15.73 6.21 33.23
CA HIS A 646 -15.48 4.77 33.34
C HIS A 646 -15.57 4.26 34.78
N ILE A 647 -16.07 3.03 34.95
CA ILE A 647 -15.99 2.28 36.22
C ILE A 647 -14.88 1.24 36.08
N TRP A 648 -13.81 1.35 36.87
CA TRP A 648 -12.60 0.53 36.75
C TRP A 648 -12.60 -0.64 37.75
N GLU A 649 -12.44 -1.85 37.24
CA GLU A 649 -12.23 -3.09 37.99
C GLU A 649 -10.74 -3.44 38.03
N CYS A 650 -10.22 -3.69 39.22
CA CYS A 650 -8.84 -4.09 39.44
C CYS A 650 -8.79 -5.60 39.70
N PRO A 651 -7.91 -6.36 39.02
CA PRO A 651 -7.71 -7.77 39.33
C PRO A 651 -7.33 -7.99 40.80
N PRO A 652 -7.86 -9.04 41.45
CA PRO A 652 -7.44 -9.42 42.80
C PRO A 652 -5.96 -9.80 42.80
N ALA A 653 -5.24 -9.47 43.87
CA ALA A 653 -3.85 -9.89 44.03
C ALA A 653 -3.82 -11.33 44.55
N ILE A 654 -3.20 -12.25 43.81
CA ILE A 654 -3.24 -13.70 44.09
C ILE A 654 -1.86 -14.18 44.56
N THR A 655 -0.77 -13.63 44.03
CA THR A 655 0.60 -14.01 44.44
C THR A 655 1.26 -12.94 45.31
N PRO A 656 2.26 -13.30 46.14
CA PRO A 656 3.09 -12.33 46.87
C PRO A 656 3.71 -11.26 45.95
N GLU A 657 4.08 -11.63 44.73
CA GLU A 657 4.62 -10.74 43.70
C GLU A 657 3.58 -9.71 43.20
N ASP A 658 2.28 -10.05 43.17
CA ASP A 658 1.20 -9.10 42.84
C ASP A 658 1.06 -7.99 43.90
N PHE A 659 1.50 -8.24 45.14
CA PHE A 659 1.57 -7.24 46.18
C PHE A 659 2.79 -6.31 46.04
N GLU A 660 3.84 -6.71 45.33
CA GLU A 660 5.03 -5.88 45.09
C GLU A 660 4.92 -4.97 43.86
N ARG A 661 3.99 -5.27 42.93
CA ARG A 661 3.76 -4.44 41.73
C ARG A 661 3.32 -3.01 42.09
N VAL A 662 4.12 -2.02 41.64
CA VAL A 662 3.89 -0.57 41.81
C VAL A 662 2.72 -0.07 40.94
N VAL A 663 2.44 -0.77 39.84
CA VAL A 663 1.42 -0.44 38.85
C VAL A 663 0.54 -1.66 38.61
N ARG A 664 -0.78 -1.48 38.60
CA ARG A 664 -1.75 -2.54 38.32
C ARG A 664 -2.61 -2.19 37.11
N PRO A 665 -2.81 -3.13 36.17
CA PRO A 665 -3.80 -2.95 35.11
C PRO A 665 -5.20 -2.97 35.71
N MET A 666 -6.04 -2.04 35.29
CA MET A 666 -7.47 -1.97 35.61
C MET A 666 -8.26 -2.04 34.31
N ARG A 667 -9.42 -2.71 34.32
CA ARG A 667 -10.32 -2.83 33.17
C ARG A 667 -11.64 -2.14 33.45
N CYS A 668 -12.19 -1.40 32.49
CA CYS A 668 -13.49 -0.79 32.65
C CYS A 668 -14.58 -1.86 32.55
N LYS A 669 -15.50 -1.90 33.52
CA LYS A 669 -16.59 -2.87 33.59
C LYS A 669 -17.47 -2.90 32.33
N ASP A 670 -17.75 -1.72 31.76
CA ASP A 670 -18.82 -1.59 30.75
C ASP A 670 -18.29 -1.41 29.31
N CYS A 671 -17.00 -1.09 29.11
CA CYS A 671 -16.43 -0.88 27.78
C CYS A 671 -15.05 -1.53 27.57
N ASP A 672 -14.58 -2.33 28.54
CA ASP A 672 -13.31 -3.07 28.49
C ASP A 672 -12.06 -2.20 28.22
N SER A 673 -12.15 -0.88 28.48
CA SER A 673 -11.00 0.02 28.41
C SER A 673 -9.96 -0.42 29.45
N MET A 674 -8.67 -0.24 29.19
CA MET A 674 -7.60 -0.59 30.13
C MET A 674 -6.80 0.63 30.55
N VAL A 675 -6.55 0.77 31.85
CA VAL A 675 -5.66 1.80 32.40
C VAL A 675 -4.67 1.18 33.37
N LEU A 676 -3.43 1.63 33.32
CA LEU A 676 -2.40 1.29 34.29
C LEU A 676 -2.45 2.27 35.45
N SER A 677 -2.95 1.83 36.61
CA SER A 677 -3.00 2.66 37.81
C SER A 677 -1.81 2.38 38.70
N ARG A 678 -1.09 3.44 39.10
CA ARG A 678 -0.06 3.34 40.15
C ARG A 678 -0.78 3.16 41.48
N LYS A 679 -0.25 2.29 42.37
CA LYS A 679 -0.76 2.22 43.75
C LYS A 679 -0.87 3.66 44.29
N PRO A 680 -2.06 4.15 44.68
CA PRO A 680 -2.13 5.42 45.35
C PRO A 680 -1.31 5.27 46.62
N ARG A 681 -0.26 6.07 46.78
CA ARG A 681 0.29 6.30 48.12
C ARG A 681 -0.90 6.82 48.92
N MET A 682 -1.35 6.05 49.92
CA MET A 682 -2.34 6.48 50.90
C MET A 682 -1.76 7.65 51.71
N GLY A 683 -1.65 8.81 51.05
CA GLY A 683 -1.36 10.10 51.66
C GLY A 683 -2.67 10.86 51.62
N PHE A 684 -3.21 11.15 52.80
CA PHE A 684 -4.37 11.99 52.99
C PHE A 684 -4.23 13.30 52.18
N TYR A 685 -4.87 13.37 51.02
CA TYR A 685 -5.02 14.61 50.27
C TYR A 685 -6.16 15.41 50.91
N ARG A 686 -5.80 16.39 51.73
CA ARG A 686 -6.72 17.49 52.10
C ARG A 686 -7.12 18.22 50.82
N LEU A 687 -8.42 18.15 50.49
CA LEU A 687 -9.05 18.94 49.44
C LEU A 687 -8.96 20.43 49.78
N ASN A 688 -7.90 21.11 49.32
CA ASN A 688 -7.92 22.56 49.19
C ASN A 688 -8.47 22.92 47.80
N ARG A 689 -9.80 22.95 47.72
CA ARG A 689 -10.55 23.47 46.58
C ARG A 689 -10.45 25.00 46.59
N ARG A 690 -9.50 25.56 45.86
CA ARG A 690 -9.55 26.94 45.33
C ARG A 690 -9.07 26.93 43.89
N GLN A 691 -9.97 26.61 42.96
CA GLN A 691 -9.80 26.97 41.56
C GLN A 691 -9.91 28.50 41.47
N LYS A 692 -8.80 29.17 41.15
CA LYS A 692 -8.85 30.51 40.57
C LYS A 692 -9.26 30.32 39.12
N SER A 693 -10.50 30.66 38.79
CA SER A 693 -10.96 30.87 37.43
C SER A 693 -10.17 32.03 36.83
N GLY A 694 -9.13 31.73 36.06
CA GLY A 694 -8.51 32.71 35.17
C GLY A 694 -9.53 33.07 34.09
N LYS A 695 -9.79 34.38 33.92
CA LYS A 695 -10.64 34.87 32.83
C LYS A 695 -10.06 34.39 31.49
N PRO A 696 -10.91 33.99 30.52
CA PRO A 696 -10.44 33.70 29.16
C PRO A 696 -9.76 34.95 28.61
N LYS A 697 -8.56 34.80 28.04
CA LYS A 697 -7.99 35.86 27.21
C LYS A 697 -8.80 35.92 25.92
N GLU A 698 -9.11 37.16 25.53
CA GLU A 698 -9.95 37.54 24.40
C GLU A 698 -9.61 36.79 23.11
N ASP A 699 -10.70 36.51 22.38
CA ASP A 699 -10.74 35.81 21.11
C ASP A 699 -9.79 36.44 20.10
N LEU A 700 -8.81 35.66 19.65
CA LEU A 700 -8.10 35.96 18.42
C LEU A 700 -9.05 35.63 17.27
N GLU A 701 -9.57 36.66 16.61
CA GLU A 701 -10.23 36.52 15.30
C GLU A 701 -9.27 35.81 14.33
N VAL A 702 -9.51 34.52 14.09
CA VAL A 702 -8.73 33.73 13.13
C VAL A 702 -9.21 34.06 11.72
N LYS A 703 -8.51 34.98 11.05
CA LYS A 703 -8.60 35.12 9.59
C LYS A 703 -8.22 33.77 8.94
N GLY A 704 -9.08 33.30 8.04
CA GLY A 704 -8.99 31.98 7.40
C GLY A 704 -7.58 31.63 6.94
N ALA A 705 -7.07 30.50 7.40
CA ALA A 705 -5.78 29.97 6.96
C ALA A 705 -5.79 29.71 5.44
N PRO A 706 -4.75 30.10 4.67
CA PRO A 706 -4.66 29.77 3.25
C PRO A 706 -4.69 28.26 3.00
N LYS A 707 -5.39 27.85 1.93
CA LYS A 707 -5.43 26.46 1.41
C LYS A 707 -4.03 26.03 0.96
N PHE A 708 -3.67 24.78 1.28
CA PHE A 708 -2.62 24.11 0.52
C PHE A 708 -3.14 23.92 -0.91
N PRO A 709 -2.30 24.15 -1.93
CA PRO A 709 -2.69 23.87 -3.31
C PRO A 709 -2.99 22.38 -3.45
N GLU A 710 -4.06 22.05 -4.18
CA GLU A 710 -4.36 20.67 -4.53
C GLU A 710 -3.32 20.17 -5.54
N PRO A 711 -2.73 18.98 -5.34
CA PRO A 711 -1.81 18.41 -6.29
C PRO A 711 -2.53 18.16 -7.62
N VAL A 712 -1.91 18.50 -8.74
CA VAL A 712 -2.45 18.19 -10.07
C VAL A 712 -2.24 16.71 -10.33
N THR A 713 -3.29 15.92 -10.12
CA THR A 713 -3.30 14.48 -10.37
C THR A 713 -4.26 14.15 -11.52
N ASN A 714 -3.89 13.19 -12.37
CA ASN A 714 -4.74 12.67 -13.43
C ASN A 714 -4.38 11.21 -13.74
N VAL A 715 -5.26 10.55 -14.50
CA VAL A 715 -5.11 9.13 -14.89
C VAL A 715 -3.85 8.85 -15.72
N ASN A 716 -3.37 9.79 -16.52
CA ASN A 716 -2.12 9.62 -17.29
C ASN A 716 -0.88 9.63 -16.39
N LEU A 717 -0.88 10.43 -15.31
CA LEU A 717 0.22 10.43 -14.34
C LEU A 717 0.20 9.16 -13.48
N VAL A 718 -0.98 8.61 -13.18
CA VAL A 718 -1.10 7.27 -12.58
C VAL A 718 -0.50 6.22 -13.52
N PHE A 719 -0.82 6.29 -14.81
CA PHE A 719 -0.25 5.35 -15.77
C PHE A 719 1.27 5.50 -15.92
N ASP A 720 1.81 6.72 -15.98
CA ASP A 720 3.26 6.98 -15.97
C ASP A 720 3.93 6.43 -14.71
N ALA A 721 3.30 6.61 -13.54
CA ALA A 721 3.75 6.00 -12.28
C ALA A 721 3.78 4.46 -12.34
N LEU A 722 2.77 3.82 -12.92
CA LEU A 722 2.76 2.36 -13.11
C LEU A 722 3.82 1.92 -14.12
N CYS A 723 4.07 2.68 -15.19
CA CYS A 723 5.18 2.43 -16.13
C CYS A 723 6.55 2.54 -15.43
N TYR A 724 6.74 3.50 -14.53
CA TYR A 724 7.93 3.56 -13.70
C TYR A 724 8.09 2.31 -12.82
N LEU A 725 7.03 1.88 -12.14
CA LEU A 725 7.06 0.69 -11.27
C LEU A 725 7.26 -0.63 -12.04
N GLN A 726 6.76 -0.72 -13.27
CA GLN A 726 6.79 -1.87 -14.19
C GLN A 726 6.01 -3.11 -13.76
N HIS A 727 5.89 -3.39 -12.46
CA HIS A 727 5.14 -4.52 -11.93
C HIS A 727 4.72 -4.26 -10.48
N GLY A 728 3.82 -5.09 -9.94
CA GLY A 728 3.47 -5.01 -8.53
C GLY A 728 2.30 -5.89 -8.11
N THR A 729 1.83 -5.63 -6.90
CA THR A 729 0.60 -6.21 -6.34
C THR A 729 -0.55 -5.21 -6.43
N TRP A 730 -1.76 -5.64 -6.06
CA TRP A 730 -2.91 -4.74 -5.92
C TRP A 730 -2.64 -3.56 -4.97
N LYS A 731 -1.92 -3.79 -3.85
CA LYS A 731 -1.54 -2.73 -2.89
C LYS A 731 -0.70 -1.63 -3.54
N ALA A 732 0.21 -1.98 -4.45
CA ALA A 732 1.01 -0.99 -5.17
C ALA A 732 0.14 -0.06 -6.03
N ILE A 733 -0.90 -0.61 -6.68
CA ILE A 733 -1.85 0.19 -7.46
C ILE A 733 -2.66 1.11 -6.55
N GLN A 734 -3.21 0.58 -5.45
CA GLN A 734 -3.99 1.37 -4.49
C GLN A 734 -3.21 2.58 -3.95
N ASN A 735 -1.90 2.42 -3.73
CA ASN A 735 -1.03 3.50 -3.29
C ASN A 735 -0.95 4.62 -4.33
N VAL A 736 -0.69 4.28 -5.60
CA VAL A 736 -0.55 5.26 -6.70
C VAL A 736 -1.89 5.94 -7.03
N CYS A 737 -3.00 5.22 -6.86
CA CYS A 737 -4.36 5.66 -7.16
C CYS A 737 -5.02 6.53 -6.08
N SER A 738 -4.49 6.52 -4.85
CA SER A 738 -5.12 7.06 -3.62
C SER A 738 -5.50 8.55 -3.67
N ASP A 739 -4.76 9.35 -4.45
CA ASP A 739 -4.98 10.80 -4.60
C ASP A 739 -5.64 11.20 -5.93
N VAL A 740 -5.98 10.22 -6.78
CA VAL A 740 -6.57 10.47 -8.10
C VAL A 740 -8.03 10.04 -8.14
N PHE A 741 -8.31 8.86 -7.59
CA PHE A 741 -9.66 8.32 -7.54
C PHE A 741 -10.34 8.68 -6.22
N SER A 742 -11.67 8.78 -6.26
CA SER A 742 -12.49 9.08 -5.10
C SER A 742 -13.13 7.83 -4.51
N GLU A 743 -13.38 6.82 -5.32
CA GLU A 743 -14.04 5.58 -4.91
C GLU A 743 -13.14 4.37 -5.13
N PRO A 744 -13.18 3.36 -4.24
CA PRO A 744 -12.32 2.18 -4.37
C PRO A 744 -12.53 1.37 -5.66
N TRP A 745 -13.75 1.34 -6.21
CA TRP A 745 -14.06 0.58 -7.44
C TRP A 745 -13.47 1.24 -8.69
N GLU A 746 -13.30 2.57 -8.71
CA GLU A 746 -12.68 3.30 -9.84
C GLU A 746 -11.25 2.79 -10.08
N SER A 747 -10.51 2.55 -8.99
CA SER A 747 -9.16 1.98 -9.07
C SER A 747 -9.18 0.58 -9.69
N TYR A 748 -10.18 -0.24 -9.38
CA TYR A 748 -10.29 -1.61 -9.91
C TYR A 748 -10.65 -1.58 -11.39
N GLN A 749 -11.63 -0.75 -11.78
CA GLN A 749 -12.03 -0.56 -13.17
C GLN A 749 -10.89 0.00 -14.01
N PHE A 750 -10.13 0.98 -13.50
CA PHE A 750 -8.96 1.53 -14.19
C PHE A 750 -7.93 0.45 -14.55
N VAL A 751 -7.69 -0.51 -13.66
CA VAL A 751 -6.75 -1.62 -13.92
C VAL A 751 -7.27 -2.59 -14.96
N LEU A 752 -8.57 -2.91 -14.93
CA LEU A 752 -9.18 -3.72 -15.97
C LEU A 752 -9.10 -3.00 -17.33
N ASN A 753 -9.35 -1.70 -17.36
CA ASN A 753 -9.22 -0.87 -18.56
C ASN A 753 -7.77 -0.85 -19.08
N LEU A 754 -6.75 -0.79 -18.22
CA LEU A 754 -5.34 -0.91 -18.62
C LEU A 754 -5.04 -2.28 -19.24
N SER A 755 -5.65 -3.35 -18.72
CA SER A 755 -5.54 -4.68 -19.31
C SER A 755 -6.22 -4.74 -20.68
N ASP A 756 -7.41 -4.15 -20.81
CA ASP A 756 -8.17 -4.15 -22.07
C ASP A 756 -7.44 -3.34 -23.16
N LEU A 757 -6.80 -2.22 -22.78
CA LEU A 757 -5.93 -1.42 -23.65
C LEU A 757 -4.58 -2.10 -23.97
N GLY A 758 -4.29 -3.25 -23.35
CA GLY A 758 -3.03 -3.97 -23.53
C GLY A 758 -1.81 -3.25 -22.96
N HIS A 759 -2.02 -2.37 -21.97
CA HIS A 759 -0.94 -1.72 -21.23
C HIS A 759 -0.33 -2.59 -20.14
N ILE A 760 -1.14 -3.47 -19.52
CA ILE A 760 -0.71 -4.41 -18.50
C ILE A 760 -1.24 -5.82 -18.76
N ASP A 761 -0.59 -6.79 -18.13
CA ASP A 761 -1.09 -8.16 -17.99
C ASP A 761 -1.33 -8.46 -16.50
N ILE A 762 -2.33 -9.29 -16.22
CA ILE A 762 -2.84 -9.56 -14.87
C ILE A 762 -2.77 -11.06 -14.58
N GLU A 763 -2.19 -11.41 -13.43
CA GLU A 763 -2.32 -12.73 -12.83
C GLU A 763 -3.47 -12.69 -11.83
N PHE A 764 -4.48 -13.53 -12.03
CA PHE A 764 -5.58 -13.74 -11.11
C PHE A 764 -5.30 -14.93 -10.18
N ASP A 765 -5.84 -14.87 -8.97
CA ASP A 765 -5.87 -16.02 -8.07
C ASP A 765 -6.77 -17.12 -8.63
N SER A 766 -6.28 -18.36 -8.64
CA SER A 766 -6.95 -19.50 -9.26
C SER A 766 -8.23 -19.93 -8.56
N ASN A 767 -8.49 -19.50 -7.31
CA ASN A 767 -9.65 -19.94 -6.54
C ASN A 767 -10.80 -18.92 -6.60
N ASN A 768 -10.48 -17.63 -6.65
CA ASN A 768 -11.48 -16.56 -6.52
C ASN A 768 -11.37 -15.44 -7.57
N PHE A 769 -10.48 -15.57 -8.56
CA PHE A 769 -10.27 -14.59 -9.63
C PHE A 769 -9.96 -13.16 -9.16
N ARG A 770 -9.39 -13.01 -7.96
CA ARG A 770 -8.89 -11.70 -7.49
C ARG A 770 -7.55 -11.37 -8.13
N LEU A 771 -7.31 -10.08 -8.34
CA LEU A 771 -6.04 -9.60 -8.86
C LEU A 771 -4.91 -9.91 -7.86
N LYS A 772 -3.97 -10.74 -8.28
CA LYS A 772 -2.82 -11.16 -7.47
C LYS A 772 -1.59 -10.32 -7.79
N ARG A 773 -1.20 -10.27 -9.07
CA ARG A 773 -0.06 -9.50 -9.57
C ARG A 773 -0.39 -8.86 -10.91
N TRP A 774 0.36 -7.83 -11.26
CA TRP A 774 0.30 -7.19 -12.56
C TRP A 774 1.71 -6.84 -13.05
N SER A 775 1.87 -6.72 -14.36
CA SER A 775 3.08 -6.20 -14.99
C SER A 775 2.77 -5.39 -16.24
N ILE A 776 3.57 -4.36 -16.51
CA ILE A 776 3.51 -3.56 -17.74
C ILE A 776 3.91 -4.43 -18.93
N ALA A 777 3.10 -4.35 -19.99
CA ALA A 777 3.39 -4.97 -21.27
C ALA A 777 4.44 -4.15 -22.05
N PRO A 778 5.21 -4.75 -22.96
CA PRO A 778 6.19 -4.01 -23.77
C PRO A 778 5.50 -2.99 -24.69
N THR A 779 6.15 -1.86 -24.94
CA THR A 779 5.69 -0.85 -25.90
C THR A 779 5.46 -1.49 -27.27
N THR A 780 4.25 -1.34 -27.82
CA THR A 780 3.84 -1.93 -29.09
C THR A 780 3.00 -0.93 -29.88
N LEU A 781 3.22 -0.81 -31.19
CA LEU A 781 2.32 -0.07 -32.07
C LEU A 781 1.36 -1.05 -32.75
N VAL A 782 0.08 -0.86 -32.52
CA VAL A 782 -0.98 -1.73 -33.07
C VAL A 782 -1.66 -1.02 -34.22
N VAL A 783 -1.64 -1.62 -35.40
CA VAL A 783 -2.28 -1.10 -36.61
C VAL A 783 -3.66 -1.73 -36.76
N THR A 784 -4.68 -0.87 -36.79
CA THR A 784 -6.09 -1.23 -37.00
C THR A 784 -6.45 -1.24 -38.48
N GLU A 785 -7.57 -1.87 -38.85
CA GLU A 785 -8.11 -1.85 -40.23
C GLU A 785 -8.42 -0.44 -40.74
N SER A 786 -8.72 0.50 -39.84
CA SER A 786 -8.98 1.92 -40.17
C SER A 786 -7.71 2.72 -40.52
N ASN A 787 -6.57 2.05 -40.71
CA ASN A 787 -5.25 2.64 -40.90
C ASN A 787 -4.87 3.63 -39.77
N PHE A 788 -5.34 3.34 -38.56
CA PHE A 788 -4.93 4.04 -37.35
C PHE A 788 -3.98 3.14 -36.54
N ALA A 789 -2.81 3.68 -36.20
CA ALA A 789 -1.83 2.99 -35.36
C ALA A 789 -1.82 3.59 -33.96
N PHE A 790 -2.12 2.80 -32.93
CA PHE A 790 -2.12 3.28 -31.54
C PHE A 790 -1.04 2.62 -30.69
N LEU A 791 -0.62 3.33 -29.64
CA LEU A 791 0.45 2.90 -28.75
C LEU A 791 -0.09 2.13 -27.53
N ALA A 792 0.27 0.85 -27.42
CA ALA A 792 -0.04 -0.03 -26.30
C ALA A 792 1.22 -0.37 -25.47
N GLY A 793 1.03 -0.96 -24.29
CA GLY A 793 2.13 -1.33 -23.38
C GLY A 793 2.80 -0.13 -22.69
N TYR A 794 4.08 -0.28 -22.36
CA TYR A 794 4.90 0.70 -21.68
C TYR A 794 4.91 2.06 -22.39
N ARG A 795 4.80 3.14 -21.61
CA ARG A 795 4.81 4.50 -22.12
C ARG A 795 5.64 5.40 -21.20
N SER A 796 6.33 6.36 -21.81
CA SER A 796 6.95 7.47 -21.11
C SER A 796 6.89 8.72 -21.98
N THR A 797 7.02 9.90 -21.36
CA THR A 797 7.01 11.17 -22.09
C THR A 797 8.10 11.21 -23.15
N ASN A 798 9.33 10.79 -22.80
CA ASN A 798 10.46 10.75 -23.73
C ASN A 798 10.23 9.77 -24.89
N LEU A 799 9.65 8.59 -24.60
CA LEU A 799 9.33 7.61 -25.65
C LEU A 799 8.29 8.16 -26.62
N VAL A 800 7.22 8.79 -26.13
CA VAL A 800 6.18 9.40 -26.97
C VAL A 800 6.72 10.57 -27.79
N GLU A 801 7.59 11.41 -27.21
CA GLU A 801 8.23 12.51 -27.93
C GLU A 801 9.18 12.02 -29.03
N GLN A 802 9.97 10.98 -28.75
CA GLN A 802 10.84 10.35 -29.76
C GLN A 802 10.01 9.73 -30.88
N LEU A 803 8.97 8.96 -30.55
CA LEU A 803 8.02 8.44 -31.54
C LEU A 803 7.39 9.55 -32.38
N SER A 804 6.96 10.63 -31.76
CA SER A 804 6.36 11.78 -32.47
C SER A 804 7.34 12.45 -33.44
N LYS A 805 8.64 12.40 -33.15
CA LYS A 805 9.70 12.91 -34.05
C LYS A 805 9.95 11.96 -35.22
N GLU A 806 10.05 10.66 -34.95
CA GLU A 806 10.28 9.63 -35.99
C GLU A 806 9.06 9.46 -36.92
N LEU A 807 7.85 9.69 -36.41
CA LEU A 807 6.57 9.57 -37.12
C LEU A 807 5.95 10.92 -37.49
N ASN A 808 6.76 11.98 -37.62
CA ASN A 808 6.30 13.35 -37.87
C ASN A 808 5.51 13.54 -39.19
N GLU A 809 5.67 12.63 -40.15
CA GLU A 809 4.95 12.60 -41.42
C GLU A 809 3.49 12.13 -41.26
N PHE A 810 3.17 11.42 -40.17
CA PHE A 810 1.84 10.94 -39.86
C PHE A 810 1.12 11.90 -38.90
N GLN A 811 -0.18 12.09 -39.10
CA GLN A 811 -0.97 12.94 -38.19
C GLN A 811 -1.16 12.23 -36.85
N ARG A 812 -0.55 12.77 -35.79
CA ARG A 812 -0.81 12.35 -34.41
C ARG A 812 -2.25 12.67 -34.00
N LYS A 813 -2.93 11.73 -33.37
CA LYS A 813 -4.25 11.88 -32.75
C LYS A 813 -4.20 11.37 -31.32
N ASP A 814 -4.72 12.17 -30.40
CA ASP A 814 -4.84 11.83 -29.00
C ASP A 814 -6.33 11.83 -28.61
N PHE A 815 -6.79 10.80 -27.90
CA PHE A 815 -8.19 10.69 -27.46
C PHE A 815 -8.25 10.48 -25.94
N GLN A 816 -9.03 11.31 -25.25
CA GLN A 816 -9.27 11.15 -23.82
C GLN A 816 -10.26 10.02 -23.56
N GLN A 817 -10.05 9.29 -22.47
CA GLN A 817 -10.87 8.15 -22.08
C GLN A 817 -11.30 8.25 -20.63
N GLU A 818 -12.51 7.78 -20.32
CA GLU A 818 -12.99 7.70 -18.94
C GLU A 818 -12.31 6.53 -18.22
N LEU A 819 -11.73 6.78 -17.04
CA LEU A 819 -11.02 5.78 -16.22
C LEU A 819 -9.98 4.98 -17.03
N GLY A 820 -9.25 5.62 -17.94
CA GLY A 820 -8.16 5.02 -18.72
C GLY A 820 -7.17 6.07 -19.18
N PRO A 821 -5.92 5.70 -19.50
CA PRO A 821 -4.95 6.63 -20.08
C PRO A 821 -5.41 7.08 -21.48
N ASP A 822 -4.94 8.24 -21.93
CA ASP A 822 -5.27 8.75 -23.25
C ASP A 822 -4.77 7.78 -24.33
N VAL A 823 -5.57 7.60 -25.39
CA VAL A 823 -5.09 6.93 -26.61
C VAL A 823 -4.12 7.88 -27.27
N ILE A 824 -2.94 7.38 -27.64
CA ILE A 824 -1.96 8.10 -28.44
C ILE A 824 -1.73 7.28 -29.69
N GLY A 825 -1.96 7.86 -30.85
CA GLY A 825 -1.77 7.17 -32.11
C GLY A 825 -1.54 8.08 -33.31
N TRP A 826 -1.37 7.46 -34.47
CA TRP A 826 -1.04 8.12 -35.73
C TRP A 826 -1.95 7.60 -36.85
N GLN A 827 -2.48 8.52 -37.66
CA GLN A 827 -3.23 8.16 -38.87
C GLN A 827 -2.27 7.88 -40.02
N LEU A 828 -2.33 6.67 -40.60
CA LEU A 828 -1.37 6.17 -41.59
C LEU A 828 -1.70 6.52 -43.06
N GLY A 829 -2.83 7.18 -43.34
CA GLY A 829 -3.24 7.49 -44.72
C GLY A 829 -3.51 6.21 -45.55
N LYS A 830 -3.13 6.21 -46.83
CA LYS A 830 -3.16 5.00 -47.69
C LYS A 830 -1.94 4.09 -47.47
N THR A 831 -1.03 4.49 -46.60
CA THR A 831 0.25 3.82 -46.41
C THR A 831 0.04 2.61 -45.51
N GLU A 832 0.36 1.43 -46.02
CA GLU A 832 0.26 0.17 -45.27
C GLU A 832 1.32 0.13 -44.14
N GLY A 833 1.07 -0.64 -43.08
CA GLY A 833 1.94 -0.70 -41.90
C GLY A 833 3.40 -1.16 -42.16
N GLU A 834 3.76 -1.55 -43.38
CA GLU A 834 5.15 -1.89 -43.77
C GLU A 834 6.08 -0.67 -43.73
N GLU A 835 5.60 0.52 -44.11
CA GLU A 835 6.42 1.75 -44.01
C GLU A 835 6.69 2.13 -42.54
N LEU A 836 5.72 1.88 -41.66
CA LEU A 836 5.87 2.13 -40.22
C LEU A 836 6.95 1.21 -39.63
N GLU A 837 6.93 -0.07 -39.99
CA GLU A 837 7.94 -1.05 -39.59
C GLU A 837 9.32 -0.69 -40.15
N TYR A 838 9.40 -0.35 -41.45
CA TYR A 838 10.65 0.09 -42.07
C TYR A 838 11.27 1.28 -41.34
N ARG A 839 10.48 2.30 -40.97
CA ARG A 839 10.97 3.50 -40.27
C ARG A 839 11.50 3.18 -38.87
N LEU A 840 10.78 2.36 -38.12
CA LEU A 840 11.16 1.99 -36.76
C LEU A 840 12.39 1.06 -36.74
N HIS A 841 12.61 0.31 -37.81
CA HIS A 841 13.75 -0.61 -37.94
C HIS A 841 14.90 -0.09 -38.81
N LYS A 842 14.80 1.12 -39.37
CA LYS A 842 15.85 1.73 -40.21
C LYS A 842 17.13 1.98 -39.39
N GLU A 843 18.29 1.79 -40.03
CA GLU A 843 19.59 2.15 -39.45
C GLU A 843 19.61 3.61 -38.99
N GLY A 844 19.87 3.81 -37.69
CA GLY A 844 19.87 5.13 -37.03
C GLY A 844 18.65 5.40 -36.14
N CYS A 845 17.53 4.68 -36.32
CA CYS A 845 16.42 4.73 -35.38
C CYS A 845 16.81 4.02 -34.08
N ARG A 846 16.68 4.73 -32.95
CA ARG A 846 17.00 4.18 -31.62
C ARG A 846 15.83 3.39 -31.02
N LEU A 847 14.64 3.49 -31.60
CA LEU A 847 13.41 2.90 -31.09
C LEU A 847 13.11 1.58 -31.82
N GLN A 848 13.46 0.45 -31.22
CA GLN A 848 13.09 -0.88 -31.73
C GLN A 848 11.72 -1.30 -31.18
N ILE A 849 10.65 -0.68 -31.67
CA ILE A 849 9.27 -0.92 -31.20
C ILE A 849 8.56 -1.87 -32.17
N PRO A 850 8.03 -3.01 -31.71
CA PRO A 850 7.25 -3.93 -32.54
C PRO A 850 6.00 -3.27 -33.13
N VAL A 851 5.75 -3.54 -34.39
CA VAL A 851 4.53 -3.15 -35.11
C VAL A 851 3.68 -4.40 -35.31
N ILE A 852 2.49 -4.42 -34.71
CA ILE A 852 1.58 -5.57 -34.79
C ILE A 852 0.39 -5.19 -35.65
N LYS A 853 0.17 -5.95 -36.71
CA LYS A 853 -1.02 -5.92 -37.56
C LYS A 853 -1.98 -7.02 -37.10
N ALA A 854 -3.28 -6.79 -37.25
CA ALA A 854 -4.32 -7.80 -36.98
C ALA A 854 -4.28 -8.40 -35.55
N SER A 855 -3.88 -7.60 -34.55
CA SER A 855 -3.84 -8.03 -33.14
C SER A 855 -5.22 -8.45 -32.63
N ASP A 856 -6.25 -7.71 -33.04
CA ASP A 856 -7.67 -8.02 -32.85
C ASP A 856 -8.05 -9.39 -33.40
N ALA A 857 -7.67 -9.71 -34.65
CA ALA A 857 -7.93 -11.01 -35.27
C ALA A 857 -7.23 -12.15 -34.52
N ILE A 858 -5.93 -12.01 -34.22
CA ILE A 858 -5.16 -13.04 -33.49
C ILE A 858 -5.78 -13.29 -32.10
N LEU A 859 -6.17 -12.23 -31.39
CA LEU A 859 -6.85 -12.37 -30.11
C LEU A 859 -8.19 -13.08 -30.30
N ALA A 860 -9.10 -12.53 -31.11
CA ALA A 860 -10.45 -13.07 -31.30
C ALA A 860 -10.46 -14.54 -31.75
N GLN A 861 -9.60 -14.90 -32.71
CA GLN A 861 -9.51 -16.25 -33.28
C GLN A 861 -9.05 -17.31 -32.28
N HIS A 862 -8.24 -16.93 -31.28
CA HIS A 862 -7.65 -17.86 -30.32
C HIS A 862 -8.23 -17.74 -28.89
N LEU A 863 -9.35 -17.05 -28.69
CA LEU A 863 -10.07 -17.11 -27.41
C LEU A 863 -10.82 -18.45 -27.25
N PRO A 864 -10.86 -19.07 -26.06
CA PRO A 864 -11.71 -20.24 -25.85
C PRO A 864 -13.19 -19.86 -25.90
N SER A 865 -14.06 -20.79 -26.33
CA SER A 865 -15.51 -20.56 -26.31
C SER A 865 -16.01 -20.32 -24.88
N ILE A 866 -17.13 -19.62 -24.70
CA ILE A 866 -17.69 -19.39 -23.35
C ILE A 866 -18.02 -20.72 -22.66
N THR A 867 -18.54 -21.71 -23.39
CA THR A 867 -18.80 -23.05 -22.87
C THR A 867 -17.53 -23.73 -22.36
N THR A 868 -16.44 -23.62 -23.13
CA THR A 868 -15.11 -24.13 -22.74
C THR A 868 -14.61 -23.43 -21.49
N MET A 869 -14.64 -22.08 -21.48
CA MET A 869 -14.24 -21.28 -20.32
C MET A 869 -14.98 -21.73 -19.06
N ILE A 870 -16.30 -21.88 -19.10
CA ILE A 870 -17.10 -22.34 -17.96
C ILE A 870 -16.67 -23.73 -17.49
N ALA A 871 -16.36 -24.65 -18.40
CA ALA A 871 -15.98 -26.02 -18.06
C ALA A 871 -14.62 -26.12 -17.35
N GLU A 872 -13.69 -25.23 -17.68
CA GLU A 872 -12.35 -25.14 -17.07
C GLU A 872 -12.35 -24.42 -15.71
N MET A 873 -13.41 -23.69 -15.37
CA MET A 873 -13.49 -22.95 -14.12
C MET A 873 -13.36 -23.85 -12.89
N PRO A 874 -12.64 -23.39 -11.84
CA PRO A 874 -12.39 -24.13 -10.61
C PRO A 874 -13.71 -24.51 -9.93
N LYS A 875 -13.82 -25.78 -9.52
CA LYS A 875 -14.97 -26.27 -8.77
C LYS A 875 -14.93 -25.77 -7.34
N ILE A 876 -16.06 -25.30 -6.83
CA ILE A 876 -16.24 -24.92 -5.44
C ILE A 876 -17.30 -25.80 -4.78
N SER A 877 -17.20 -25.99 -3.48
CA SER A 877 -18.18 -26.70 -2.67
C SER A 877 -18.81 -25.74 -1.68
N LEU A 878 -20.14 -25.66 -1.69
CA LEU A 878 -20.94 -24.80 -0.83
C LEU A 878 -21.67 -25.64 0.21
N GLY A 879 -21.84 -25.10 1.43
CA GLY A 879 -22.66 -25.72 2.45
C GLY A 879 -24.17 -25.56 2.15
N PRO A 880 -25.04 -26.43 2.72
CA PRO A 880 -26.48 -26.45 2.44
C PRO A 880 -27.28 -25.23 2.98
N ASP A 881 -26.63 -24.33 3.73
CA ASP A 881 -27.23 -23.13 4.33
C ASP A 881 -26.45 -21.86 3.98
N GLU A 882 -25.76 -21.86 2.84
CA GLU A 882 -25.06 -20.68 2.32
C GLU A 882 -26.06 -19.61 1.84
N VAL A 883 -25.93 -18.40 2.38
CA VAL A 883 -26.68 -17.24 1.90
C VAL A 883 -26.05 -16.78 0.59
N VAL A 884 -26.84 -16.85 -0.49
CA VAL A 884 -26.40 -16.49 -1.84
C VAL A 884 -27.40 -15.52 -2.46
N GLU A 885 -26.98 -14.85 -3.52
CA GLU A 885 -27.89 -14.10 -4.36
C GLU A 885 -27.84 -14.70 -5.75
N LYS A 886 -29.01 -15.03 -6.30
CA LYS A 886 -29.17 -15.50 -7.66
C LYS A 886 -29.32 -14.31 -8.60
N TYR A 887 -28.63 -14.34 -9.73
CA TYR A 887 -28.77 -13.32 -10.75
C TYR A 887 -30.11 -13.49 -11.51
N ASP A 888 -30.95 -12.47 -11.44
CA ASP A 888 -32.15 -12.33 -12.27
C ASP A 888 -31.80 -11.58 -13.54
N VAL A 889 -31.68 -12.35 -14.61
CA VAL A 889 -31.35 -11.90 -15.96
C VAL A 889 -32.35 -10.83 -16.44
N LYS A 890 -33.65 -10.98 -16.15
CA LYS A 890 -34.70 -10.05 -16.63
C LYS A 890 -34.66 -8.68 -15.96
N LYS A 891 -34.14 -8.63 -14.74
CA LYS A 891 -34.02 -7.38 -13.97
C LYS A 891 -32.60 -6.80 -14.00
N ASN A 892 -31.62 -7.55 -14.52
CA ASN A 892 -30.19 -7.25 -14.39
C ASN A 892 -29.78 -6.99 -12.93
N GLN A 893 -30.26 -7.84 -12.01
CA GLN A 893 -30.04 -7.68 -10.58
C GLN A 893 -29.73 -9.00 -9.89
N TRP A 894 -29.05 -8.92 -8.76
CA TRP A 894 -28.85 -10.04 -7.87
C TRP A 894 -29.96 -10.05 -6.82
N ILE A 895 -30.62 -11.19 -6.64
CA ILE A 895 -31.76 -11.36 -5.75
C ILE A 895 -31.41 -12.41 -4.70
N LYS A 896 -31.67 -12.12 -3.43
CA LYS A 896 -31.46 -13.09 -2.33
C LYS A 896 -32.12 -14.43 -2.63
N SER A 897 -31.36 -15.50 -2.39
CA SER A 897 -31.77 -16.88 -2.54
C SER A 897 -31.07 -17.72 -1.47
N GLN A 898 -31.65 -18.87 -1.13
CA GLN A 898 -30.95 -19.87 -0.30
C GLN A 898 -30.31 -20.90 -1.23
N PHE A 899 -29.09 -21.33 -0.89
CA PHE A 899 -28.42 -22.40 -1.61
C PHE A 899 -28.76 -23.76 -0.97
N ASP A 900 -29.92 -24.31 -1.30
CA ASP A 900 -30.43 -25.58 -0.79
C ASP A 900 -30.57 -26.67 -1.87
N ASN A 901 -31.18 -27.80 -1.51
CA ASN A 901 -31.45 -28.91 -2.44
C ASN A 901 -32.43 -28.58 -3.59
N SER A 902 -33.08 -27.41 -3.57
CA SER A 902 -33.95 -26.90 -4.63
C SER A 902 -33.27 -25.86 -5.52
N THR A 903 -32.00 -25.52 -5.24
CA THR A 903 -31.23 -24.55 -6.02
C THR A 903 -31.11 -24.98 -7.48
N GLY A 904 -31.79 -24.24 -8.35
CA GLY A 904 -31.75 -24.47 -9.79
C GLY A 904 -30.41 -24.06 -10.42
N GLU A 905 -30.26 -24.41 -11.68
CA GLU A 905 -29.18 -23.88 -12.52
C GLU A 905 -29.21 -22.33 -12.55
N GLY A 906 -28.04 -21.70 -12.65
CA GLY A 906 -27.91 -20.26 -12.87
C GLY A 906 -26.65 -19.64 -12.29
N ALA A 907 -26.56 -18.31 -12.40
CA ALA A 907 -25.48 -17.54 -11.80
C ALA A 907 -25.82 -17.08 -10.39
N TYR A 908 -24.83 -17.22 -9.51
CA TYR A 908 -24.95 -16.90 -8.10
C TYR A 908 -23.74 -16.07 -7.66
N ARG A 909 -23.96 -15.24 -6.64
CA ARG A 909 -22.88 -14.64 -5.86
C ARG A 909 -23.09 -15.00 -4.40
N GLY A 910 -22.01 -15.32 -3.71
CA GLY A 910 -22.03 -15.67 -2.30
C GLY A 910 -20.86 -15.02 -1.58
N LEU A 911 -20.81 -15.22 -0.27
CA LEU A 911 -19.74 -14.71 0.59
C LEU A 911 -18.75 -15.80 1.02
N PHE A 912 -18.90 -17.03 0.50
CA PHE A 912 -17.98 -18.14 0.72
C PHE A 912 -16.58 -17.84 0.15
N ASN A 913 -15.57 -17.85 1.03
CA ASN A 913 -14.21 -17.39 0.71
C ASN A 913 -14.18 -16.00 0.08
N GLY A 914 -15.15 -15.17 0.49
CA GLY A 914 -15.37 -13.84 0.00
C GLY A 914 -16.45 -13.69 -1.03
N ARG A 915 -16.57 -12.46 -1.56
CA ARG A 915 -17.48 -12.19 -2.67
C ARG A 915 -17.04 -12.97 -3.89
N THR A 916 -17.62 -14.15 -4.04
CA THR A 916 -17.31 -15.12 -5.07
C THR A 916 -18.51 -15.20 -5.99
N TYR A 917 -18.27 -14.94 -7.28
CA TYR A 917 -19.26 -15.19 -8.32
C TYR A 917 -19.06 -16.60 -8.84
N PHE A 918 -20.15 -17.32 -9.04
CA PHE A 918 -20.09 -18.69 -9.50
C PHE A 918 -21.32 -19.04 -10.35
N TYR A 919 -21.18 -20.07 -11.18
CA TYR A 919 -22.28 -20.66 -11.91
C TYR A 919 -22.55 -22.06 -11.36
N ASN A 920 -23.81 -22.36 -11.10
CA ASN A 920 -24.28 -23.68 -10.73
C ASN A 920 -24.90 -24.33 -11.97
N ASP A 921 -24.31 -25.42 -12.45
CA ASP A 921 -24.77 -26.11 -13.66
C ASP A 921 -25.94 -27.10 -13.40
N GLU A 922 -26.46 -27.72 -14.47
CA GLU A 922 -27.53 -28.72 -14.40
C GLU A 922 -27.18 -29.94 -13.51
N ASN A 923 -25.89 -30.25 -13.36
CA ASN A 923 -25.37 -31.34 -12.53
C ASN A 923 -25.05 -30.90 -11.10
N ARG A 924 -25.42 -29.67 -10.72
CA ARG A 924 -25.12 -29.05 -9.42
C ARG A 924 -23.62 -28.87 -9.13
N ILE A 925 -22.80 -28.78 -10.17
CA ILE A 925 -21.39 -28.45 -10.02
C ILE A 925 -21.28 -26.93 -10.00
N CYS A 926 -20.86 -26.40 -8.86
CA CYS A 926 -20.59 -24.97 -8.70
C CYS A 926 -19.17 -24.65 -9.16
N ARG A 927 -19.02 -23.63 -10.00
CA ARG A 927 -17.72 -23.19 -10.52
C ARG A 927 -17.52 -21.70 -10.29
N ALA A 928 -16.43 -21.34 -9.61
CA ALA A 928 -16.09 -19.94 -9.37
C ALA A 928 -15.56 -19.28 -10.64
N MET A 929 -15.99 -18.05 -10.91
CA MET A 929 -15.67 -17.33 -12.15
C MET A 929 -15.81 -15.80 -11.99
N PRO A 930 -15.32 -14.99 -12.94
CA PRO A 930 -15.58 -13.56 -12.96
C PRO A 930 -17.08 -13.22 -13.04
N CYS A 931 -17.47 -12.05 -12.51
CA CYS A 931 -18.86 -11.59 -12.49
C CYS A 931 -19.47 -11.53 -13.90
N GLU A 932 -18.69 -11.04 -14.86
CA GLU A 932 -19.09 -10.90 -16.26
C GLU A 932 -19.42 -12.26 -16.88
N LEU A 933 -18.58 -13.27 -16.62
CA LEU A 933 -18.79 -14.63 -17.12
C LEU A 933 -19.99 -15.31 -16.46
N ALA A 934 -20.20 -15.11 -15.15
CA ALA A 934 -21.36 -15.63 -14.44
C ALA A 934 -22.67 -15.07 -15.03
N LYS A 935 -22.77 -13.74 -15.16
CA LYS A 935 -23.95 -13.09 -15.73
C LYS A 935 -24.20 -13.52 -17.18
N LEU A 936 -23.14 -13.60 -17.99
CA LEU A 936 -23.22 -14.08 -19.37
C LEU A 936 -23.73 -15.53 -19.44
N SER A 937 -23.24 -16.42 -18.58
CA SER A 937 -23.69 -17.81 -18.51
C SER A 937 -25.18 -17.92 -18.21
N ALA A 938 -25.69 -17.11 -17.28
CA ALA A 938 -27.12 -17.06 -16.98
C ALA A 938 -27.95 -16.45 -18.12
N ALA A 939 -27.44 -15.42 -18.81
CA ALA A 939 -28.11 -14.80 -19.94
C ALA A 939 -28.26 -15.76 -21.13
N LEU A 940 -27.21 -16.52 -21.45
CA LEU A 940 -27.21 -17.54 -22.49
C LEU A 940 -28.26 -18.62 -22.26
N LYS A 941 -28.52 -18.99 -20.99
CA LYS A 941 -29.55 -19.97 -20.65
C LYS A 941 -30.97 -19.40 -20.68
N GLY A 942 -31.11 -18.12 -20.36
CA GLY A 942 -32.40 -17.42 -20.30
C GLY A 942 -32.92 -16.93 -21.66
N ASP A 943 -32.27 -17.31 -22.77
CA ASP A 943 -32.48 -16.78 -24.13
C ASP A 943 -32.51 -15.25 -24.16
N MET A 944 -31.70 -14.60 -23.30
CA MET A 944 -31.62 -13.14 -23.26
C MET A 944 -30.46 -12.64 -24.10
N GLN A 945 -30.78 -11.74 -25.04
CA GLN A 945 -29.77 -11.06 -25.82
C GLN A 945 -29.12 -9.91 -25.03
N ILE A 946 -27.88 -10.13 -24.60
CA ILE A 946 -27.07 -9.15 -23.84
C ILE A 946 -25.91 -8.53 -24.63
N ILE A 947 -25.67 -9.01 -25.86
CA ILE A 947 -24.71 -8.45 -26.82
C ILE A 947 -25.41 -8.29 -28.17
N SER A 948 -25.23 -7.15 -28.83
CA SER A 948 -25.72 -6.86 -30.18
C SER A 948 -24.62 -6.23 -31.02
N TYR A 949 -24.74 -6.31 -32.34
CA TYR A 949 -23.82 -5.67 -33.27
C TYR A 949 -24.61 -4.95 -34.36
N ASP A 950 -24.21 -3.71 -34.66
CA ASP A 950 -24.75 -2.92 -35.75
C ASP A 950 -23.69 -2.80 -36.85
N GLU A 951 -23.97 -3.41 -38.00
CA GLU A 951 -23.08 -3.42 -39.15
C GLU A 951 -22.94 -2.04 -39.82
N VAL A 952 -23.95 -1.16 -39.69
CA VAL A 952 -23.93 0.16 -40.34
C VAL A 952 -23.03 1.13 -39.56
N THR A 953 -23.09 1.08 -38.23
CA THR A 953 -22.28 1.93 -37.36
C THR A 953 -20.96 1.30 -36.93
N GLU A 954 -20.76 0.01 -37.23
CA GLU A 954 -19.63 -0.82 -36.76
C GLU A 954 -19.53 -0.82 -35.22
N GLU A 955 -20.68 -0.82 -34.53
CA GLU A 955 -20.75 -0.75 -33.08
C GLU A 955 -21.19 -2.09 -32.47
N LEU A 956 -20.37 -2.63 -31.57
CA LEU A 956 -20.76 -3.75 -30.73
C LEU A 956 -21.24 -3.21 -29.38
N SER A 957 -22.48 -3.52 -29.02
CA SER A 957 -23.09 -3.08 -27.76
C SER A 957 -23.26 -4.25 -26.81
N SER A 958 -23.02 -4.01 -25.53
CA SER A 958 -23.33 -4.94 -24.44
C SER A 958 -24.17 -4.26 -23.36
N LEU A 959 -24.95 -5.02 -22.61
CA LEU A 959 -25.68 -4.47 -21.47
C LEU A 959 -24.71 -4.03 -20.37
N VAL A 960 -24.96 -2.86 -19.75
CA VAL A 960 -24.09 -2.34 -18.67
C VAL A 960 -24.00 -3.36 -17.53
N GLY A 961 -22.76 -3.65 -17.13
CA GLY A 961 -22.45 -4.65 -16.11
C GLY A 961 -22.46 -6.10 -16.61
N CYS A 962 -22.62 -6.32 -17.92
CA CYS A 962 -22.46 -7.61 -18.62
C CYS A 962 -21.54 -7.48 -19.87
N PRO A 963 -20.39 -6.80 -19.81
CA PRO A 963 -19.51 -6.75 -20.97
C PRO A 963 -18.92 -8.14 -21.24
N PRO A 964 -18.38 -8.40 -22.46
CA PRO A 964 -17.61 -9.61 -22.72
C PRO A 964 -16.51 -9.80 -21.67
N PRO A 965 -16.19 -11.04 -21.25
CA PRO A 965 -15.27 -11.27 -20.14
C PRO A 965 -13.79 -11.23 -20.58
N LEU A 966 -12.91 -10.73 -19.71
CA LEU A 966 -11.45 -10.88 -19.82
C LEU A 966 -10.88 -10.45 -21.19
N LEU A 967 -10.06 -11.31 -21.83
CA LEU A 967 -9.39 -11.04 -23.10
C LEU A 967 -10.34 -10.80 -24.29
N TYR A 968 -11.65 -11.11 -24.17
CA TYR A 968 -12.63 -10.68 -25.17
C TYR A 968 -12.72 -9.15 -25.28
N ARG A 969 -12.66 -8.44 -24.14
CA ARG A 969 -12.64 -6.96 -24.17
C ARG A 969 -11.38 -6.45 -24.81
N ARG A 970 -10.23 -7.07 -24.49
CA ARG A 970 -8.95 -6.74 -25.13
C ARG A 970 -9.01 -6.91 -26.65
N ALA A 971 -9.62 -7.98 -27.15
CA ALA A 971 -9.81 -8.20 -28.58
C ALA A 971 -10.66 -7.10 -29.23
N LEU A 972 -11.74 -6.67 -28.59
CA LEU A 972 -12.60 -5.58 -29.08
C LEU A 972 -11.88 -4.21 -29.04
N VAL A 973 -11.17 -3.93 -27.94
CA VAL A 973 -10.40 -2.70 -27.79
C VAL A 973 -9.24 -2.66 -28.79
N ALA A 974 -8.66 -3.81 -29.16
CA ALA A 974 -7.60 -3.88 -30.16
C ALA A 974 -8.04 -3.39 -31.56
N CYS A 975 -9.34 -3.41 -31.87
CA CYS A 975 -9.86 -2.90 -33.15
C CYS A 975 -9.75 -1.38 -33.30
N SER A 976 -9.72 -0.62 -32.20
CA SER A 976 -9.76 0.86 -32.22
C SER A 976 -8.77 1.56 -31.31
N GLY A 977 -8.21 0.84 -30.33
CA GLY A 977 -7.45 1.39 -29.22
C GLY A 977 -8.30 2.12 -28.17
N GLN A 978 -9.64 2.07 -28.28
CA GLN A 978 -10.56 2.83 -27.43
C GLN A 978 -11.37 1.92 -26.51
N LEU A 979 -11.51 2.35 -25.25
CA LEU A 979 -12.41 1.76 -24.26
C LEU A 979 -13.88 1.97 -24.67
N PRO A 980 -14.80 1.08 -24.23
CA PRO A 980 -16.21 1.25 -24.52
C PRO A 980 -16.79 2.48 -23.82
N THR A 981 -17.76 3.12 -24.46
CA THR A 981 -18.48 4.27 -23.89
C THR A 981 -19.85 3.86 -23.36
N LYS A 982 -20.25 4.43 -22.22
CA LYS A 982 -21.58 4.19 -21.65
C LYS A 982 -22.62 5.08 -22.32
N ILE A 983 -23.63 4.49 -22.95
CA ILE A 983 -24.78 5.17 -23.55
C ILE A 983 -26.07 4.57 -22.97
N GLY A 984 -26.66 5.28 -22.00
CA GLY A 984 -27.81 4.77 -21.24
C GLY A 984 -27.47 3.47 -20.51
N THR A 985 -28.21 2.39 -20.83
CA THR A 985 -28.00 1.03 -20.29
C THR A 985 -27.04 0.18 -21.13
N LYS A 986 -26.40 0.75 -22.15
CA LYS A 986 -25.49 0.05 -23.06
C LYS A 986 -24.04 0.50 -22.86
N SER A 987 -23.13 -0.45 -22.99
CA SER A 987 -21.68 -0.24 -23.13
C SER A 987 -21.30 -0.51 -24.58
N VAL A 988 -20.81 0.51 -25.30
CA VAL A 988 -20.65 0.51 -26.75
C VAL A 988 -19.17 0.54 -27.14
N PHE A 989 -18.75 -0.48 -27.88
CA PHE A 989 -17.45 -0.58 -28.55
C PHE A 989 -17.61 -0.10 -29.99
N ARG A 990 -16.70 0.76 -30.46
CA ARG A 990 -16.76 1.38 -31.79
C ARG A 990 -15.67 0.84 -32.71
N HIS A 991 -15.92 0.96 -34.02
CA HIS A 991 -15.00 0.55 -35.07
C HIS A 991 -14.65 -0.94 -34.97
N ILE A 992 -15.68 -1.76 -34.75
CA ILE A 992 -15.53 -3.22 -34.66
C ILE A 992 -15.83 -3.81 -36.04
N PRO A 993 -14.83 -4.41 -36.72
CA PRO A 993 -15.05 -5.04 -38.01
C PRO A 993 -16.05 -6.18 -37.91
N LYS A 994 -16.89 -6.34 -38.94
CA LYS A 994 -17.91 -7.41 -39.01
C LYS A 994 -17.32 -8.80 -38.80
N GLN A 995 -16.10 -9.04 -39.31
CA GLN A 995 -15.40 -10.31 -39.16
C GLN A 995 -15.07 -10.60 -37.69
N ILE A 996 -14.54 -9.61 -36.97
CA ILE A 996 -14.24 -9.73 -35.53
C ILE A 996 -15.51 -9.92 -34.71
N ALA A 997 -16.56 -9.13 -35.00
CA ALA A 997 -17.87 -9.31 -34.38
C ALA A 997 -18.39 -10.73 -34.59
N SER A 998 -18.35 -11.26 -35.81
CA SER A 998 -18.79 -12.63 -36.14
C SER A 998 -18.06 -13.69 -35.32
N ILE A 999 -16.74 -13.58 -35.17
CA ILE A 999 -15.92 -14.52 -34.38
C ILE A 999 -16.33 -14.48 -32.91
N ILE A 1000 -16.48 -13.28 -32.34
CA ILE A 1000 -16.85 -13.11 -30.94
C ILE A 1000 -18.26 -13.65 -30.71
N PHE A 1001 -19.23 -13.32 -31.57
CA PHE A 1001 -20.58 -13.84 -31.49
C PHE A 1001 -20.62 -15.37 -31.54
N LYS A 1002 -19.87 -16.00 -32.44
CA LYS A 1002 -19.82 -17.47 -32.53
C LYS A 1002 -19.29 -18.14 -31.26
N LYS A 1003 -18.35 -17.49 -30.57
CA LYS A 1003 -17.75 -18.02 -29.33
C LYS A 1003 -18.54 -17.71 -28.08
N VAL A 1004 -19.29 -16.61 -28.10
CA VAL A 1004 -20.13 -16.17 -26.98
C VAL A 1004 -21.53 -16.76 -27.06
N MET A 1005 -22.19 -16.66 -28.21
CA MET A 1005 -23.55 -17.14 -28.47
C MET A 1005 -23.51 -18.51 -29.16
N VAL A 1006 -23.08 -19.54 -28.42
CA VAL A 1006 -23.20 -20.92 -28.91
C VAL A 1006 -24.67 -21.34 -28.80
N LYS A 1007 -25.46 -21.15 -29.87
CA LYS A 1007 -26.81 -21.75 -29.95
C LYS A 1007 -26.64 -23.27 -29.86
N LYS A 1008 -27.30 -23.88 -28.86
CA LYS A 1008 -27.40 -25.35 -28.75
C LYS A 1008 -28.19 -25.93 -29.91
#